data_AF-A0A925UBE3-F1
#
_entry.id   AF-A0A925UBE3-F1
#
_cell.length_a   1.000
_cell.length_b   1.000
_cell.length_c   1.000
_cell.angle_alpha   90.00
_cell.angle_beta   90.00
_cell.angle_gamma   90.00
#
_symmetry.space_group_name_H-M   'P 1'
#
loop_
_entity.id
_entity.type
_entity.pdbx_description
1 polymer ?
#
loop_
_entity_poly.entity_id
_entity_poly.type
_entity_poly.pdbx_seq_one_letter_code
_entity_poly.pdbx_strand_id
1 'polypeptide(L)'
;MKKNRPGIYVSFKKQLRYFSFGALLISGLPAISQQLAFPTAEGFGRFATGGRGGTVYKVTNLNDSGPGSLRDAVSQPNRTVVFTVGGLITITSRIIVKNNITIAGQTAPGQGICVYGDGFAFSGANNTIVRHIRIRMGINGESGKDAIAIAHGNNMMFDHVSVSWGRDGTIDVNPDSGAQIFNLTFQNCIIAQGLQTHSTGGLMQSTGGVSILRSLYIDNNSRNPKVKGVNQFVNNVIYNWVASAYIEGDSDGLSEANATNNYFIKGPNSSAQPFSGGNANFNIYASNNYYDSNVDGVLNGAVLSQASYGPVTWKTTPFAYPTVTQMTPQASYSYVIANAGYNKSRDKTDTRLLQELQSVGTIGQTISNENNAPMNGVGTISGGTAPADSDNDGMANDWETAAGTNPSVADNNGNIDGDGYTNLEEYLNYLTGENPLPGASITIQENTTGFCSVQGTVDNNNAGFTGTGFANANNALNAGVTWRINVPAAGTYTLAWRHANGGGTNRPGRLLVNGTQVVATIDFNATTNWTTWTEVSISMALSAGQNTIRLEGTTASGLSNIDYLKVTGNNPTVLSCSGVTMGINEGNSLSLAVLGAEVKAKASSVYPNPSSGAFTLSSDGKFEYVIFDQQGRELEKGKAEDEIKTGANLTAGSYFIRILKEGTSESFKVIKQ
;
A
#
# COMPACT_ATOMS: atom_id res chain seq x y z
N MET A 1 -27.77 50.27 -56.16
CA MET A 1 -28.63 51.38 -55.71
C MET A 1 -28.72 51.37 -54.20
N LYS A 2 -28.44 52.54 -53.62
CA LYS A 2 -28.48 52.95 -52.21
C LYS A 2 -29.55 52.28 -51.34
N LYS A 3 -29.19 51.97 -50.09
CA LYS A 3 -29.81 52.58 -48.89
C LYS A 3 -28.86 52.53 -47.68
N ASN A 4 -28.29 53.70 -47.37
CA ASN A 4 -27.61 54.08 -46.13
C ASN A 4 -28.61 54.26 -44.99
N ARG A 5 -28.18 54.07 -43.73
CA ARG A 5 -28.20 55.07 -42.62
C ARG A 5 -27.61 54.50 -41.29
N PRO A 6 -27.22 55.33 -40.29
CA PRO A 6 -25.82 55.42 -39.82
C PRO A 6 -25.60 55.40 -38.29
N GLY A 7 -24.31 55.44 -37.87
CA GLY A 7 -23.83 56.13 -36.64
C GLY A 7 -23.97 55.38 -35.31
N ILE A 8 -23.14 55.52 -34.26
CA ILE A 8 -22.26 56.60 -33.79
C ILE A 8 -21.24 56.01 -32.77
N TYR A 9 -19.99 56.49 -32.81
CA TYR A 9 -18.99 56.38 -31.72
C TYR A 9 -19.14 57.56 -30.77
N VAL A 10 -19.22 57.34 -29.45
CA VAL A 10 -18.85 58.33 -28.41
C VAL A 10 -18.23 57.62 -27.21
N SER A 11 -17.13 58.16 -26.70
CA SER A 11 -16.37 57.66 -25.56
C SER A 11 -16.58 58.50 -24.28
N PHE A 12 -16.40 57.84 -23.13
CA PHE A 12 -16.05 58.32 -21.78
C PHE A 12 -16.96 59.32 -21.03
N LYS A 13 -17.48 58.89 -19.86
CA LYS A 13 -17.13 59.46 -18.54
C LYS A 13 -17.69 58.66 -17.35
N LYS A 14 -16.84 58.61 -16.31
CA LYS A 14 -16.97 58.06 -14.94
C LYS A 14 -18.35 58.27 -14.27
N GLN A 15 -18.84 57.23 -13.58
CA GLN A 15 -19.49 57.40 -12.28
C GLN A 15 -19.03 56.30 -11.30
N LEU A 16 -18.35 56.76 -10.24
CA LEU A 16 -18.05 56.03 -9.01
C LEU A 16 -19.35 55.89 -8.23
N ARG A 17 -19.75 54.67 -7.86
CA ARG A 17 -20.72 54.43 -6.77
C ARG A 17 -20.25 53.27 -5.89
N TYR A 18 -20.23 53.58 -4.60
CA TYR A 18 -19.81 52.79 -3.46
C TYR A 18 -20.49 51.41 -3.42
N PHE A 19 -19.68 50.35 -3.32
CA PHE A 19 -20.11 49.06 -2.80
C PHE A 19 -19.44 48.83 -1.46
N SER A 20 -20.25 48.80 -0.41
CA SER A 20 -19.85 48.47 0.95
C SER A 20 -19.25 47.06 0.99
N PHE A 21 -18.03 46.95 1.53
CA PHE A 21 -17.41 45.67 1.87
C PHE A 21 -18.21 45.03 3.01
N GLY A 22 -19.16 44.16 2.67
CA GLY A 22 -19.65 43.15 3.60
C GLY A 22 -18.59 42.07 3.73
N ALA A 23 -17.87 42.03 4.84
CA ALA A 23 -16.99 40.93 5.18
C ALA A 23 -17.84 39.67 5.38
N LEU A 24 -17.89 38.81 4.35
CA LEU A 24 -18.46 37.48 4.46
C LEU A 24 -17.46 36.64 5.28
N LEU A 25 -17.74 36.48 6.57
CA LEU A 25 -17.11 35.48 7.43
C LEU A 25 -17.47 34.11 6.85
N ILE A 26 -16.62 33.58 5.97
CA ILE A 26 -16.65 32.17 5.58
C ILE A 26 -16.08 31.43 6.80
N SER A 27 -16.99 30.93 7.63
CA SER A 27 -16.67 29.91 8.62
C SER A 27 -16.02 28.74 7.87
N GLY A 28 -14.71 28.57 8.03
CA GLY A 28 -13.99 27.42 7.50
C GLY A 28 -14.50 26.16 8.19
N LEU A 29 -15.47 25.49 7.58
CA LEU A 29 -15.72 24.09 7.89
C LEU A 29 -14.43 23.34 7.56
N PRO A 30 -13.93 22.47 8.46
CA PRO A 30 -12.77 21.65 8.14
C PRO A 30 -13.09 20.85 6.87
N ALA A 31 -12.23 20.98 5.86
CA ALA A 31 -12.31 20.14 4.68
C ALA A 31 -12.03 18.70 5.13
N ILE A 32 -13.08 17.89 5.23
CA ILE A 32 -12.93 16.44 5.44
C ILE A 32 -12.32 15.91 4.14
N SER A 33 -11.07 15.44 4.22
CA SER A 33 -10.43 14.76 3.08
C SER A 33 -11.31 13.59 2.65
N GLN A 34 -11.55 13.44 1.34
CA GLN A 34 -12.33 12.33 0.82
C GLN A 34 -11.65 11.00 1.19
N GLN A 35 -12.40 10.06 1.77
CA GLN A 35 -11.89 8.76 2.22
C GLN A 35 -11.39 7.94 1.02
N LEU A 36 -10.19 7.38 1.12
CA LEU A 36 -9.66 6.45 0.11
C LEU A 36 -10.46 5.13 0.12
N ALA A 37 -10.31 4.36 -0.95
CA ALA A 37 -10.86 3.01 -1.07
C ALA A 37 -10.29 2.08 0.00
N PHE A 38 -8.98 2.23 0.26
CA PHE A 38 -8.19 1.63 1.32
C PHE A 38 -6.91 2.47 1.47
N PRO A 39 -6.14 2.36 2.57
CA PRO A 39 -5.07 3.31 2.92
C PRO A 39 -4.02 3.55 1.82
N THR A 40 -3.72 2.52 1.02
CA THR A 40 -2.70 2.54 -0.04
C THR A 40 -3.27 2.74 -1.45
N ALA A 41 -4.56 3.07 -1.58
CA ALA A 41 -5.21 3.27 -2.87
C ALA A 41 -4.73 4.55 -3.56
N GLU A 42 -4.25 4.44 -4.79
CA GLU A 42 -3.75 5.57 -5.58
C GLU A 42 -4.44 5.69 -6.95
N GLY A 43 -4.17 6.78 -7.67
CA GLY A 43 -4.67 6.99 -9.02
C GLY A 43 -6.12 7.48 -9.09
N PHE A 44 -6.70 7.38 -10.28
CA PHE A 44 -8.02 7.91 -10.61
C PHE A 44 -9.17 7.19 -9.86
N GLY A 45 -9.05 5.88 -9.61
CA GLY A 45 -10.05 5.07 -8.90
C GLY A 45 -9.96 5.09 -7.37
N ARG A 46 -9.00 5.83 -6.78
CA ARG A 46 -8.65 5.75 -5.35
C ARG A 46 -9.76 6.08 -4.35
N PHE A 47 -10.86 6.66 -4.80
CA PHE A 47 -12.00 7.05 -3.97
C PHE A 47 -13.23 6.16 -4.18
N ALA A 48 -13.11 5.04 -4.91
CA ALA A 48 -14.16 4.03 -4.92
C ALA A 48 -14.43 3.59 -3.48
N THR A 49 -15.69 3.54 -3.06
CA THR A 49 -16.11 3.02 -1.75
C THR A 49 -16.55 1.56 -1.81
N GLY A 50 -16.80 1.04 -3.02
CA GLY A 50 -17.22 -0.35 -3.20
C GLY A 50 -18.50 -0.66 -2.42
N GLY A 51 -18.45 -1.73 -1.61
CA GLY A 51 -19.52 -2.17 -0.73
C GLY A 51 -19.54 -1.53 0.67
N ARG A 52 -18.73 -0.50 0.96
CA ARG A 52 -18.66 0.18 2.27
C ARG A 52 -20.05 0.54 2.80
N GLY A 53 -20.35 0.18 4.04
CA GLY A 53 -21.65 0.43 4.68
C GLY A 53 -22.79 -0.48 4.18
N GLY A 54 -22.50 -1.37 3.22
CA GLY A 54 -23.47 -2.29 2.63
C GLY A 54 -23.64 -3.59 3.43
N THR A 55 -24.18 -4.59 2.76
CA THR A 55 -24.35 -5.94 3.33
C THR A 55 -23.12 -6.81 3.09
N VAL A 56 -22.84 -7.72 4.01
CA VAL A 56 -21.76 -8.70 3.84
C VAL A 56 -22.32 -9.95 3.20
N TYR A 57 -21.63 -10.46 2.17
CA TYR A 57 -21.97 -11.71 1.51
C TYR A 57 -20.81 -12.69 1.59
N LYS A 58 -21.03 -13.84 2.23
CA LYS A 58 -20.03 -14.90 2.37
C LYS A 58 -20.15 -15.89 1.21
N VAL A 59 -19.10 -15.99 0.40
CA VAL A 59 -18.91 -17.10 -0.53
C VAL A 59 -18.53 -18.34 0.27
N THR A 60 -19.35 -19.38 0.19
CA THR A 60 -19.26 -20.61 1.01
C THR A 60 -19.02 -21.87 0.19
N ASN A 61 -19.03 -21.77 -1.13
CA ASN A 61 -18.74 -22.89 -2.02
C ASN A 61 -18.03 -22.43 -3.31
N LEU A 62 -17.44 -23.39 -4.02
CA LEU A 62 -16.69 -23.17 -5.25
C LEU A 62 -17.54 -23.42 -6.52
N ASN A 63 -18.86 -23.54 -6.37
CA ASN A 63 -19.74 -23.76 -7.51
C ASN A 63 -19.80 -22.52 -8.42
N ASP A 64 -20.04 -22.72 -9.72
CA ASP A 64 -20.23 -21.62 -10.67
C ASP A 64 -21.42 -20.73 -10.31
N SER A 65 -22.51 -21.32 -9.81
CA SER A 65 -23.76 -20.62 -9.55
C SER A 65 -24.55 -21.19 -8.37
N GLY A 66 -25.61 -20.49 -7.99
CA GLY A 66 -26.49 -20.83 -6.87
C GLY A 66 -26.07 -20.18 -5.54
N PRO A 67 -26.89 -20.32 -4.49
CA PRO A 67 -26.61 -19.71 -3.18
C PRO A 67 -25.22 -20.05 -2.66
N GLY A 68 -24.54 -19.04 -2.12
CA GLY A 68 -23.18 -19.15 -1.59
C GLY A 68 -22.05 -19.16 -2.63
N SER A 69 -22.35 -19.09 -3.93
CA SER A 69 -21.35 -18.96 -5.00
C SER A 69 -20.86 -17.52 -5.17
N LEU A 70 -19.68 -17.33 -5.80
CA LEU A 70 -19.19 -16.00 -6.19
C LEU A 70 -20.15 -15.30 -7.17
N ARG A 71 -20.73 -16.04 -8.12
CA ARG A 71 -21.69 -15.49 -9.09
C ARG A 71 -22.93 -14.92 -8.39
N ASP A 72 -23.46 -15.62 -7.41
CA ASP A 72 -24.58 -15.12 -6.61
C ASP A 72 -24.19 -13.89 -5.79
N ALA A 73 -22.99 -13.91 -5.19
CA ALA A 73 -22.46 -12.81 -4.39
C ALA A 73 -22.47 -11.47 -5.13
N VAL A 74 -21.98 -11.44 -6.37
CA VAL A 74 -21.84 -10.23 -7.18
C VAL A 74 -23.09 -9.88 -8.01
N SER A 75 -24.12 -10.73 -7.97
CA SER A 75 -25.35 -10.57 -8.77
C SER A 75 -26.26 -9.43 -8.32
N GLN A 76 -26.05 -8.91 -7.10
CA GLN A 76 -26.81 -7.84 -6.47
C GLN A 76 -25.86 -6.73 -6.02
N PRO A 77 -26.32 -5.47 -5.98
CA PRO A 77 -25.49 -4.33 -5.58
C PRO A 77 -25.34 -4.21 -4.05
N ASN A 78 -24.48 -3.28 -3.61
CA ASN A 78 -24.30 -2.86 -2.21
C ASN A 78 -23.81 -3.99 -1.30
N ARG A 79 -22.77 -4.71 -1.75
CA ARG A 79 -22.21 -5.85 -1.03
C ARG A 79 -20.70 -5.80 -0.89
N THR A 80 -20.22 -6.16 0.28
CA THR A 80 -18.83 -6.62 0.46
C THR A 80 -18.82 -8.14 0.44
N VAL A 81 -18.19 -8.69 -0.58
CA VAL A 81 -18.04 -10.12 -0.83
C VAL A 81 -16.77 -10.61 -0.14
N VAL A 82 -16.95 -11.49 0.85
CA VAL A 82 -15.87 -12.17 1.58
C VAL A 82 -15.94 -13.68 1.30
N PHE A 83 -14.84 -14.39 1.52
CA PHE A 83 -14.70 -15.81 1.18
C PHE A 83 -14.43 -16.65 2.42
N THR A 84 -15.26 -17.67 2.64
CA THR A 84 -15.04 -18.72 3.66
C THR A 84 -14.49 -20.01 3.08
N VAL A 85 -14.25 -20.01 1.77
CA VAL A 85 -13.63 -21.10 1.02
C VAL A 85 -12.54 -20.54 0.14
N GLY A 86 -11.46 -21.30 -0.03
CA GLY A 86 -10.40 -21.04 -1.00
C GLY A 86 -10.37 -22.17 -2.02
N GLY A 87 -9.88 -21.89 -3.22
CA GLY A 87 -9.77 -22.88 -4.28
C GLY A 87 -10.08 -22.33 -5.68
N LEU A 88 -10.31 -23.27 -6.58
CA LEU A 88 -10.62 -22.99 -7.98
C LEU A 88 -12.14 -22.97 -8.19
N ILE A 89 -12.66 -21.81 -8.63
CA ILE A 89 -14.03 -21.68 -9.12
C ILE A 89 -13.98 -21.83 -10.64
N THR A 90 -14.58 -22.89 -11.17
CA THR A 90 -14.69 -23.07 -12.62
C THR A 90 -16.02 -22.51 -13.10
N ILE A 91 -15.96 -21.52 -13.98
CA ILE A 91 -17.15 -20.85 -14.54
C ILE A 91 -17.35 -21.26 -15.99
N THR A 92 -18.62 -21.36 -16.40
CA THR A 92 -19.00 -21.75 -17.77
C THR A 92 -19.46 -20.56 -18.63
N SER A 93 -19.61 -19.40 -18.00
CA SER A 93 -20.01 -18.15 -18.66
C SER A 93 -19.47 -16.96 -17.88
N ARG A 94 -19.40 -15.81 -18.53
CA ARG A 94 -18.96 -14.54 -17.93
C ARG A 94 -19.66 -14.23 -16.60
N ILE A 95 -18.89 -13.79 -15.61
CA ILE A 95 -19.42 -13.22 -14.35
C ILE A 95 -19.79 -11.75 -14.59
N ILE A 96 -21.02 -11.37 -14.23
CA ILE A 96 -21.51 -9.99 -14.35
C ILE A 96 -21.52 -9.35 -12.97
N VAL A 97 -20.76 -8.27 -12.78
CA VAL A 97 -20.64 -7.57 -11.49
C VAL A 97 -21.60 -6.38 -11.42
N LYS A 98 -22.32 -6.22 -10.31
CA LYS A 98 -23.23 -5.10 -10.05
C LYS A 98 -22.54 -3.90 -9.36
N ASN A 99 -23.30 -2.83 -9.15
CA ASN A 99 -22.82 -1.59 -8.53
C ASN A 99 -22.50 -1.75 -7.04
N ASN A 100 -21.61 -0.91 -6.52
CA ASN A 100 -21.30 -0.81 -5.09
C ASN A 100 -20.85 -2.17 -4.52
N ILE A 101 -19.84 -2.76 -5.16
CA ILE A 101 -19.31 -4.08 -4.81
C ILE A 101 -17.87 -3.96 -4.36
N THR A 102 -17.55 -4.61 -3.24
CA THR A 102 -16.17 -4.95 -2.87
C THR A 102 -16.00 -6.45 -3.00
N ILE A 103 -15.05 -6.93 -3.80
CA ILE A 103 -14.63 -8.33 -3.84
C ILE A 103 -13.30 -8.44 -3.08
N ALA A 104 -13.35 -8.98 -1.86
CA ALA A 104 -12.22 -9.03 -0.93
C ALA A 104 -11.54 -10.40 -0.93
N GLY A 105 -10.79 -10.72 -1.99
CA GLY A 105 -10.14 -12.02 -2.17
C GLY A 105 -9.11 -12.38 -1.09
N GLN A 106 -8.59 -11.39 -0.35
CA GLN A 106 -7.66 -11.61 0.75
C GLN A 106 -8.25 -12.35 1.96
N THR A 107 -9.57 -12.47 2.03
CA THR A 107 -10.30 -13.23 3.06
C THR A 107 -10.32 -14.74 2.78
N ALA A 108 -10.12 -15.15 1.53
CA ALA A 108 -10.17 -16.56 1.17
C ALA A 108 -9.07 -17.36 1.87
N PRO A 109 -9.40 -18.49 2.54
CA PRO A 109 -8.43 -19.32 3.22
C PRO A 109 -7.53 -20.11 2.26
N GLY A 110 -6.49 -20.74 2.81
CA GLY A 110 -5.56 -21.56 2.03
C GLY A 110 -4.76 -20.74 1.03
N GLN A 111 -4.75 -21.20 -0.23
CA GLN A 111 -4.07 -20.50 -1.33
C GLN A 111 -4.95 -19.46 -2.01
N GLY A 112 -6.07 -19.03 -1.39
CA GLY A 112 -6.96 -18.01 -1.94
C GLY A 112 -7.89 -18.49 -3.06
N ILE A 113 -8.44 -17.55 -3.83
CA ILE A 113 -9.38 -17.85 -4.94
C ILE A 113 -8.74 -17.63 -6.31
N CYS A 114 -8.96 -18.59 -7.20
CA CYS A 114 -8.79 -18.44 -8.64
C CYS A 114 -10.11 -18.74 -9.34
N VAL A 115 -10.50 -17.90 -10.29
CA VAL A 115 -11.66 -18.10 -11.15
C VAL A 115 -11.16 -18.45 -12.55
N TYR A 116 -11.63 -19.58 -13.09
CA TYR A 116 -11.17 -20.12 -14.37
C TYR A 116 -12.33 -20.50 -15.31
N GLY A 117 -12.19 -20.25 -16.60
CA GLY A 117 -13.06 -20.79 -17.65
C GLY A 117 -13.82 -19.75 -18.48
N ASP A 118 -13.92 -18.51 -18.01
CA ASP A 118 -14.41 -17.35 -18.76
C ASP A 118 -13.94 -16.04 -18.05
N GLY A 119 -14.39 -14.87 -18.51
CA GLY A 119 -14.04 -13.57 -17.97
C GLY A 119 -15.07 -12.95 -17.03
N PHE A 120 -14.82 -11.69 -16.68
CA PHE A 120 -15.68 -10.82 -15.88
C PHE A 120 -16.12 -9.62 -16.73
N ALA A 121 -17.39 -9.22 -16.62
CA ALA A 121 -17.87 -7.93 -17.09
C ALA A 121 -18.11 -7.02 -15.88
N PHE A 122 -17.45 -5.87 -15.92
CA PHE A 122 -17.74 -4.71 -15.08
C PHE A 122 -18.44 -3.61 -15.89
N SER A 123 -18.82 -3.88 -17.14
CA SER A 123 -19.69 -3.00 -17.92
C SER A 123 -21.01 -2.76 -17.18
N GLY A 124 -21.25 -1.51 -16.81
CA GLY A 124 -22.42 -1.10 -16.04
C GLY A 124 -22.26 -1.23 -14.54
N ALA A 125 -21.13 -1.76 -14.05
CA ALA A 125 -20.74 -1.62 -12.66
C ALA A 125 -20.29 -0.17 -12.41
N ASN A 126 -20.54 0.32 -11.22
CA ASN A 126 -20.09 1.61 -10.74
C ASN A 126 -19.65 1.41 -9.30
N ASN A 127 -18.62 2.15 -8.87
CA ASN A 127 -18.16 2.13 -7.50
C ASN A 127 -17.78 0.71 -7.06
N THR A 128 -16.68 0.19 -7.58
CA THR A 128 -16.30 -1.22 -7.39
C THR A 128 -14.85 -1.34 -6.94
N ILE A 129 -14.60 -2.20 -5.96
CA ILE A 129 -13.27 -2.54 -5.47
C ILE A 129 -13.06 -4.04 -5.67
N VAL A 130 -11.96 -4.45 -6.29
CA VAL A 130 -11.58 -5.86 -6.45
C VAL A 130 -10.14 -6.02 -5.98
N ARG A 131 -9.93 -6.90 -4.99
CA ARG A 131 -8.60 -7.11 -4.43
C ARG A 131 -8.24 -8.58 -4.30
N HIS A 132 -6.95 -8.87 -4.49
CA HIS A 132 -6.34 -10.15 -4.10
C HIS A 132 -7.04 -11.40 -4.67
N ILE A 133 -7.34 -11.41 -5.97
CA ILE A 133 -7.97 -12.54 -6.68
C ILE A 133 -7.25 -12.83 -7.99
N ARG A 134 -7.34 -14.08 -8.47
CA ARG A 134 -6.87 -14.48 -9.80
C ARG A 134 -8.04 -14.73 -10.74
N ILE A 135 -8.00 -14.13 -11.93
CA ILE A 135 -9.01 -14.29 -13.00
C ILE A 135 -8.31 -14.86 -14.23
N ARG A 136 -8.76 -16.02 -14.69
CA ARG A 136 -8.13 -16.77 -15.77
C ARG A 136 -9.17 -17.20 -16.79
N MET A 137 -9.21 -16.52 -17.92
CA MET A 137 -10.23 -16.82 -18.91
C MET A 137 -9.98 -18.17 -19.57
N GLY A 138 -8.78 -18.38 -20.10
CA GLY A 138 -8.35 -19.67 -20.66
C GLY A 138 -8.97 -19.97 -22.02
N ILE A 139 -8.52 -21.06 -22.63
CA ILE A 139 -8.95 -21.44 -23.99
C ILE A 139 -10.44 -21.77 -24.06
N ASN A 140 -11.08 -22.14 -22.95
CA ASN A 140 -12.51 -22.45 -22.92
C ASN A 140 -13.41 -21.21 -22.78
N GLY A 141 -12.84 -20.04 -22.45
CA GLY A 141 -13.59 -18.79 -22.40
C GLY A 141 -14.12 -18.38 -23.78
N GLU A 142 -15.17 -17.55 -23.78
CA GLU A 142 -15.82 -17.09 -25.01
C GLU A 142 -14.82 -16.40 -25.96
N SER A 143 -14.71 -16.90 -27.19
CA SER A 143 -13.80 -16.34 -28.18
C SER A 143 -14.16 -14.90 -28.54
N GLY A 144 -13.17 -14.02 -28.70
CA GLY A 144 -13.41 -12.61 -29.04
C GLY A 144 -13.98 -11.80 -27.87
N LYS A 145 -13.75 -12.25 -26.62
CA LYS A 145 -14.10 -11.54 -25.39
C LYS A 145 -12.89 -11.43 -24.47
N ASP A 146 -12.97 -10.50 -23.52
CA ASP A 146 -11.86 -10.15 -22.65
C ASP A 146 -11.90 -10.88 -21.31
N ALA A 147 -10.76 -11.12 -20.67
CA ALA A 147 -10.79 -11.69 -19.32
C ALA A 147 -11.41 -10.70 -18.30
N ILE A 148 -11.17 -9.40 -18.47
CA ILE A 148 -11.92 -8.32 -17.82
C ILE A 148 -12.40 -7.34 -18.89
N ALA A 149 -13.70 -7.06 -18.94
CA ALA A 149 -14.32 -6.12 -19.87
C ALA A 149 -15.04 -4.98 -19.14
N ILE A 150 -14.74 -3.73 -19.54
CA ILE A 150 -15.36 -2.50 -19.03
C ILE A 150 -15.74 -1.61 -20.21
N ALA A 151 -17.02 -1.57 -20.55
CA ALA A 151 -17.53 -0.78 -21.69
C ALA A 151 -18.32 0.48 -21.29
N HIS A 152 -18.69 0.60 -20.03
CA HIS A 152 -19.32 1.77 -19.43
C HIS A 152 -19.29 1.61 -17.91
N GLY A 153 -19.15 2.70 -17.16
CA GLY A 153 -19.06 2.65 -15.69
C GLY A 153 -17.98 3.59 -15.14
N ASN A 154 -17.91 3.73 -13.83
CA ASN A 154 -16.96 4.63 -13.18
C ASN A 154 -16.60 4.22 -11.76
N ASN A 155 -15.55 4.86 -11.23
CA ASN A 155 -15.07 4.72 -9.84
C ASN A 155 -14.73 3.26 -9.52
N MET A 156 -13.66 2.74 -10.13
CA MET A 156 -13.26 1.34 -9.97
C MET A 156 -11.80 1.20 -9.53
N MET A 157 -11.57 0.29 -8.61
CA MET A 157 -10.27 0.00 -8.02
C MET A 157 -9.95 -1.49 -8.15
N PHE A 158 -8.88 -1.82 -8.86
CA PHE A 158 -8.34 -3.18 -8.97
C PHE A 158 -6.95 -3.18 -8.35
N ASP A 159 -6.72 -3.99 -7.31
CA ASP A 159 -5.47 -4.03 -6.57
C ASP A 159 -5.05 -5.48 -6.27
N HIS A 160 -3.80 -5.85 -6.57
CA HIS A 160 -3.31 -7.22 -6.36
C HIS A 160 -4.13 -8.28 -7.10
N VAL A 161 -4.61 -7.95 -8.32
CA VAL A 161 -5.35 -8.87 -9.19
C VAL A 161 -4.41 -9.45 -10.23
N SER A 162 -4.42 -10.77 -10.40
CA SER A 162 -3.73 -11.43 -11.52
C SER A 162 -4.74 -11.82 -12.57
N VAL A 163 -4.55 -11.35 -13.80
CA VAL A 163 -5.43 -11.59 -14.94
C VAL A 163 -4.63 -12.23 -16.06
N SER A 164 -5.13 -13.34 -16.61
CA SER A 164 -4.45 -14.02 -17.70
C SER A 164 -5.37 -14.69 -18.71
N TRP A 165 -4.77 -15.04 -19.85
CA TRP A 165 -5.36 -15.92 -20.86
C TRP A 165 -6.63 -15.36 -21.50
N GLY A 166 -6.68 -14.04 -21.70
CA GLY A 166 -7.75 -13.40 -22.47
C GLY A 166 -7.86 -13.95 -23.88
N ARG A 167 -9.08 -14.04 -24.42
CA ARG A 167 -9.37 -14.52 -25.79
C ARG A 167 -9.44 -13.39 -26.82
N ASP A 168 -9.51 -12.14 -26.36
CA ASP A 168 -9.33 -10.90 -27.11
C ASP A 168 -8.36 -9.99 -26.33
N GLY A 169 -8.86 -9.19 -25.39
CA GLY A 169 -8.10 -8.49 -24.36
C GLY A 169 -7.89 -9.31 -23.10
N THR A 170 -6.77 -9.13 -22.41
CA THR A 170 -6.66 -9.58 -21.02
C THR A 170 -7.45 -8.62 -20.12
N ILE A 171 -7.28 -7.31 -20.29
CA ILE A 171 -8.10 -6.28 -19.62
C ILE A 171 -8.44 -5.17 -20.62
N ASP A 172 -9.71 -5.02 -20.99
CA ASP A 172 -10.16 -3.98 -21.91
C ASP A 172 -11.09 -2.97 -21.23
N VAL A 173 -10.70 -1.70 -21.31
CA VAL A 173 -11.49 -0.52 -20.99
C VAL A 173 -11.78 0.18 -22.31
N ASN A 174 -12.98 -0.04 -22.85
CA ASN A 174 -13.34 0.42 -24.18
C ASN A 174 -14.80 0.87 -24.24
N PRO A 175 -15.09 2.17 -24.31
CA PRO A 175 -16.43 2.68 -24.17
C PRO A 175 -17.32 2.27 -25.34
N ASP A 176 -18.51 1.78 -25.01
CA ASP A 176 -19.60 1.69 -25.99
C ASP A 176 -19.87 3.08 -26.60
N SER A 177 -20.43 3.11 -27.80
CA SER A 177 -20.73 4.39 -28.47
C SER A 177 -21.60 5.28 -27.58
N GLY A 178 -21.10 6.48 -27.25
CA GLY A 178 -21.78 7.44 -26.38
C GLY A 178 -21.63 7.18 -24.88
N ALA A 179 -20.97 6.11 -24.46
CA ALA A 179 -20.71 5.82 -23.05
C ALA A 179 -19.49 6.57 -22.51
N GLN A 180 -19.48 6.75 -21.18
CA GLN A 180 -18.34 7.30 -20.46
C GLN A 180 -17.73 6.23 -19.55
N ILE A 181 -16.40 6.27 -19.45
CA ILE A 181 -15.61 5.48 -18.52
C ILE A 181 -14.59 6.39 -17.84
N PHE A 182 -14.66 6.51 -16.51
CA PHE A 182 -13.82 7.43 -15.75
C PHE A 182 -13.54 6.95 -14.33
N ASN A 183 -12.48 7.48 -13.70
CA ASN A 183 -12.06 7.13 -12.35
C ASN A 183 -11.73 5.63 -12.16
N LEU A 184 -10.77 5.10 -12.91
CA LEU A 184 -10.34 3.70 -12.78
C LEU A 184 -8.87 3.63 -12.37
N THR A 185 -8.54 2.69 -11.48
CA THR A 185 -7.15 2.33 -11.20
C THR A 185 -6.98 0.81 -11.28
N PHE A 186 -5.94 0.37 -11.98
CA PHE A 186 -5.33 -0.96 -11.85
C PHE A 186 -3.96 -0.77 -11.20
N GLN A 187 -3.83 -1.12 -9.93
CA GLN A 187 -2.54 -1.04 -9.24
C GLN A 187 -2.06 -2.42 -8.81
N ASN A 188 -0.75 -2.63 -8.75
CA ASN A 188 -0.16 -3.88 -8.27
C ASN A 188 -0.76 -5.11 -8.97
N CYS A 189 -1.08 -5.07 -10.26
CA CYS A 189 -1.73 -6.17 -10.98
C CYS A 189 -0.72 -6.97 -11.84
N ILE A 190 -1.03 -8.23 -12.13
CA ILE A 190 -0.39 -9.00 -13.22
C ILE A 190 -1.37 -9.08 -14.39
N ILE A 191 -0.92 -8.73 -15.59
CA ILE A 191 -1.68 -8.79 -16.85
C ILE A 191 -0.87 -9.62 -17.84
N ALA A 192 -1.26 -10.88 -18.02
CA ALA A 192 -0.37 -11.87 -18.61
C ALA A 192 -0.99 -12.72 -19.71
N GLN A 193 -0.18 -13.06 -20.71
CA GLN A 193 -0.45 -14.16 -21.64
C GLN A 193 -1.86 -14.14 -22.24
N GLY A 194 -2.30 -13.01 -22.81
CA GLY A 194 -3.42 -13.04 -23.76
C GLY A 194 -3.18 -14.15 -24.78
N LEU A 195 -4.17 -14.99 -25.05
CA LEU A 195 -3.96 -16.17 -25.88
C LEU A 195 -3.82 -15.79 -27.36
N GLN A 196 -2.89 -16.43 -28.06
CA GLN A 196 -2.78 -16.31 -29.51
C GLN A 196 -4.06 -16.79 -30.20
N THR A 197 -4.44 -16.23 -31.36
CA THR A 197 -3.65 -15.33 -32.23
C THR A 197 -3.85 -13.84 -31.99
N HIS A 198 -4.81 -13.43 -31.14
CA HIS A 198 -5.08 -12.02 -30.82
C HIS A 198 -4.55 -11.65 -29.42
N SER A 199 -3.37 -12.16 -29.07
CA SER A 199 -2.75 -12.02 -27.74
C SER A 199 -2.54 -10.55 -27.36
N THR A 200 -3.37 -10.00 -26.47
CA THR A 200 -3.22 -8.60 -26.03
C THR A 200 -3.29 -8.41 -24.51
N GLY A 201 -2.49 -7.46 -24.00
CA GLY A 201 -2.54 -7.05 -22.60
C GLY A 201 -3.82 -6.26 -22.30
N GLY A 202 -4.12 -5.24 -23.10
CA GLY A 202 -5.34 -4.46 -22.95
C GLY A 202 -5.42 -3.15 -23.72
N LEU A 203 -6.64 -2.75 -24.08
CA LEU A 203 -7.01 -1.41 -24.52
C LEU A 203 -7.46 -0.55 -23.33
N MET A 204 -6.93 0.66 -23.23
CA MET A 204 -7.24 1.64 -22.19
C MET A 204 -7.75 2.93 -22.84
N GLN A 205 -9.04 2.96 -23.11
CA GLN A 205 -9.74 4.10 -23.68
C GLN A 205 -10.69 4.69 -22.64
N SER A 206 -10.28 5.78 -22.00
CA SER A 206 -11.08 6.42 -20.93
C SER A 206 -11.48 7.85 -21.30
N THR A 207 -12.66 8.25 -20.82
CA THR A 207 -13.16 9.63 -20.95
C THR A 207 -12.86 10.48 -19.72
N GLY A 208 -12.40 9.89 -18.61
CA GLY A 208 -12.10 10.62 -17.37
C GLY A 208 -11.09 9.93 -16.46
N GLY A 209 -10.13 9.21 -17.04
CA GLY A 209 -8.91 8.78 -16.36
C GLY A 209 -8.85 7.30 -16.02
N VAL A 210 -7.79 6.65 -16.48
CA VAL A 210 -7.33 5.33 -16.03
C VAL A 210 -5.91 5.46 -15.50
N SER A 211 -5.67 4.99 -14.28
CA SER A 211 -4.33 4.82 -13.71
C SER A 211 -3.92 3.35 -13.78
N ILE A 212 -2.72 3.07 -14.27
CA ILE A 212 -2.08 1.76 -14.19
C ILE A 212 -0.76 1.96 -13.47
N LEU A 213 -0.66 1.39 -12.27
CA LEU A 213 0.39 1.70 -11.31
C LEU A 213 1.07 0.41 -10.85
N ARG A 214 2.42 0.37 -10.82
CA ARG A 214 3.17 -0.74 -10.19
C ARG A 214 2.73 -2.14 -10.65
N SER A 215 2.31 -2.26 -11.91
CA SER A 215 1.73 -3.49 -12.46
C SER A 215 2.70 -4.15 -13.45
N LEU A 216 2.51 -5.45 -13.66
CA LEU A 216 3.27 -6.26 -14.61
C LEU A 216 2.41 -6.54 -15.84
N TYR A 217 2.92 -6.17 -17.01
CA TYR A 217 2.48 -6.73 -18.28
C TYR A 217 3.51 -7.74 -18.77
N ILE A 218 3.10 -8.96 -19.07
CA ILE A 218 4.05 -10.04 -19.39
C ILE A 218 3.51 -10.99 -20.47
N ASP A 219 4.37 -11.34 -21.44
CA ASP A 219 4.10 -12.35 -22.47
C ASP A 219 2.84 -12.15 -23.31
N ASN A 220 2.43 -10.89 -23.52
CA ASN A 220 1.37 -10.56 -24.47
C ASN A 220 2.00 -10.19 -25.82
N ASN A 221 1.35 -10.48 -26.94
CA ASN A 221 1.86 -10.06 -28.23
C ASN A 221 1.88 -8.54 -28.37
N SER A 222 0.78 -7.87 -28.06
CA SER A 222 0.67 -6.41 -28.20
C SER A 222 -0.19 -5.76 -27.11
N ARG A 223 -0.33 -4.43 -27.18
CA ARG A 223 -1.19 -3.60 -26.29
C ARG A 223 -0.87 -3.83 -24.81
N ASN A 224 0.30 -3.39 -24.37
CA ASN A 224 0.77 -3.48 -22.99
C ASN A 224 0.96 -2.12 -22.29
N PRO A 225 -0.06 -1.24 -22.23
CA PRO A 225 -1.37 -1.23 -22.89
C PRO A 225 -1.38 -0.51 -24.26
N LYS A 226 -2.49 -0.59 -25.00
CA LYS A 226 -2.84 0.41 -26.04
C LYS A 226 -3.67 1.51 -25.39
N VAL A 227 -3.25 2.76 -25.58
CA VAL A 227 -3.76 3.88 -24.79
C VAL A 227 -4.50 4.89 -25.65
N LYS A 228 -5.64 5.36 -25.15
CA LYS A 228 -6.44 6.46 -25.71
C LYS A 228 -7.11 7.28 -24.61
N GLY A 229 -7.25 8.59 -24.82
CA GLY A 229 -7.86 9.49 -23.84
C GLY A 229 -6.95 9.73 -22.63
N VAL A 230 -7.53 9.89 -21.44
CA VAL A 230 -6.83 10.31 -20.21
C VAL A 230 -6.19 9.11 -19.49
N ASN A 231 -4.86 9.07 -19.40
CA ASN A 231 -4.14 7.91 -18.86
C ASN A 231 -2.92 8.26 -17.99
N GLN A 232 -2.73 7.49 -16.91
CA GLN A 232 -1.57 7.59 -16.03
C GLN A 232 -0.90 6.21 -15.92
N PHE A 233 0.31 6.07 -16.47
CA PHE A 233 1.05 4.82 -16.55
C PHE A 233 2.39 4.97 -15.80
N VAL A 234 2.42 4.58 -14.53
CA VAL A 234 3.53 4.94 -13.61
C VAL A 234 4.09 3.72 -12.87
N ASN A 235 5.42 3.62 -12.81
CA ASN A 235 6.14 2.57 -12.07
C ASN A 235 5.84 1.13 -12.52
N ASN A 236 5.42 0.91 -13.78
CA ASN A 236 5.07 -0.42 -14.27
C ASN A 236 6.28 -1.17 -14.83
N VAL A 237 6.16 -2.49 -14.92
CA VAL A 237 7.14 -3.34 -15.59
C VAL A 237 6.46 -4.05 -16.76
N ILE A 238 7.11 -4.05 -17.91
CA ILE A 238 6.61 -4.65 -19.14
C ILE A 238 7.67 -5.61 -19.65
N TYR A 239 7.31 -6.89 -19.80
CA TYR A 239 8.26 -7.95 -20.13
C TYR A 239 7.79 -8.79 -21.34
N ASN A 240 8.74 -9.13 -22.21
CA ASN A 240 8.55 -10.10 -23.29
C ASN A 240 7.33 -9.85 -24.21
N TRP A 241 7.05 -8.60 -24.56
CA TRP A 241 6.05 -8.28 -25.59
C TRP A 241 6.52 -8.75 -26.96
N VAL A 242 5.65 -9.06 -27.92
CA VAL A 242 6.08 -9.48 -29.28
C VAL A 242 6.17 -8.29 -30.23
N ALA A 243 5.02 -7.72 -30.58
CA ALA A 243 4.85 -6.73 -31.63
C ALA A 243 4.75 -5.30 -31.11
N SER A 244 4.26 -5.08 -29.88
CA SER A 244 4.20 -3.74 -29.27
C SER A 244 4.07 -3.82 -27.75
N ALA A 245 4.82 -2.99 -27.02
CA ALA A 245 4.56 -2.76 -25.61
C ALA A 245 3.50 -1.67 -25.44
N TYR A 246 3.90 -0.42 -25.23
CA TYR A 246 2.99 0.71 -25.08
C TYR A 246 2.59 1.28 -26.45
N ILE A 247 1.29 1.27 -26.77
CA ILE A 247 0.78 1.85 -28.03
C ILE A 247 0.15 3.22 -27.76
N GLU A 248 0.72 4.25 -28.38
CA GLU A 248 0.40 5.67 -28.23
C GLU A 248 -0.74 6.10 -29.15
N GLY A 249 -1.89 5.44 -29.05
CA GLY A 249 -3.12 5.87 -29.71
C GLY A 249 -3.02 5.91 -31.24
N ASP A 250 -3.19 4.77 -31.89
CA ASP A 250 -3.36 4.66 -33.35
C ASP A 250 -4.82 5.03 -33.76
N SER A 251 -5.22 6.29 -33.53
CA SER A 251 -6.53 6.87 -33.90
C SER A 251 -6.56 8.40 -33.82
N ASP A 252 -7.58 9.03 -34.42
CA ASP A 252 -7.77 10.49 -34.47
C ASP A 252 -8.18 11.16 -33.14
N GLY A 253 -8.49 10.37 -32.09
CA GLY A 253 -8.91 10.89 -30.80
C GLY A 253 -7.76 11.49 -29.98
N LEU A 254 -8.01 12.64 -29.34
CA LEU A 254 -7.05 13.25 -28.42
C LEU A 254 -6.75 12.30 -27.25
N SER A 255 -5.47 12.12 -26.96
CA SER A 255 -5.01 11.39 -25.78
C SER A 255 -4.10 12.28 -24.94
N GLU A 256 -4.21 12.16 -23.62
CA GLU A 256 -3.44 12.92 -22.65
C GLU A 256 -2.86 11.92 -21.64
N ALA A 257 -1.56 11.71 -21.71
CA ALA A 257 -0.89 10.63 -20.99
C ALA A 257 0.27 11.14 -20.14
N ASN A 258 0.33 10.67 -18.88
CA ASN A 258 1.54 10.68 -18.08
C ASN A 258 2.14 9.26 -18.08
N ALA A 259 3.37 9.08 -18.59
CA ALA A 259 4.06 7.79 -18.60
C ALA A 259 5.45 7.92 -17.94
N THR A 260 5.59 7.53 -16.67
CA THR A 260 6.83 7.79 -15.92
C THR A 260 7.34 6.59 -15.12
N ASN A 261 8.67 6.50 -14.99
CA ASN A 261 9.36 5.50 -14.17
C ASN A 261 9.04 4.03 -14.51
N ASN A 262 8.62 3.73 -15.74
CA ASN A 262 8.34 2.35 -16.15
C ASN A 262 9.62 1.63 -16.58
N TYR A 263 9.66 0.31 -16.46
CA TYR A 263 10.76 -0.53 -16.92
C TYR A 263 10.28 -1.51 -18.00
N PHE A 264 10.72 -1.28 -19.23
CA PHE A 264 10.50 -2.18 -20.36
C PHE A 264 11.69 -3.13 -20.48
N ILE A 265 11.46 -4.43 -20.46
CA ILE A 265 12.51 -5.45 -20.48
C ILE A 265 12.23 -6.41 -21.64
N LYS A 266 13.17 -6.49 -22.58
CA LYS A 266 13.08 -7.38 -23.72
C LYS A 266 13.07 -8.84 -23.26
N GLY A 267 12.23 -9.66 -23.88
CA GLY A 267 12.24 -11.12 -23.69
C GLY A 267 12.53 -11.89 -24.98
N PRO A 268 12.54 -13.24 -24.93
CA PRO A 268 12.88 -14.07 -26.08
C PRO A 268 11.97 -13.89 -27.30
N ASN A 269 10.73 -13.43 -27.12
CA ASN A 269 9.80 -13.19 -28.23
C ASN A 269 9.76 -11.72 -28.67
N SER A 270 10.52 -10.84 -28.03
CA SER A 270 10.44 -9.40 -28.31
C SER A 270 11.10 -8.98 -29.60
N SER A 271 10.29 -8.33 -30.46
CA SER A 271 10.69 -7.90 -31.79
C SER A 271 10.56 -6.39 -32.03
N ALA A 272 9.91 -5.65 -31.13
CA ALA A 272 9.56 -4.24 -31.32
C ALA A 272 10.09 -3.32 -30.21
N GLN A 273 10.13 -2.01 -30.50
CA GLN A 273 10.47 -0.97 -29.52
C GLN A 273 9.38 -0.81 -28.45
N PRO A 274 9.72 -0.26 -27.26
CA PRO A 274 8.76 -0.08 -26.17
C PRO A 274 7.54 0.78 -26.50
N PHE A 275 7.73 1.87 -27.25
CA PHE A 275 6.65 2.78 -27.64
C PHE A 275 6.41 2.70 -29.15
N SER A 276 5.15 2.79 -29.57
CA SER A 276 4.75 2.69 -30.97
C SER A 276 3.37 3.32 -31.22
N GLY A 277 3.03 3.56 -32.49
CA GLY A 277 1.67 3.97 -32.88
C GLY A 277 1.29 5.42 -32.54
N GLY A 278 2.26 6.27 -32.19
CA GLY A 278 2.05 7.68 -31.88
C GLY A 278 1.62 8.53 -33.08
N ASN A 279 0.93 9.63 -32.79
CA ASN A 279 0.60 10.69 -33.73
C ASN A 279 0.43 12.04 -32.99
N ALA A 280 0.20 13.13 -33.74
CA ALA A 280 0.11 14.47 -33.17
C ALA A 280 -1.05 14.69 -32.16
N ASN A 281 -2.08 13.83 -32.19
CA ASN A 281 -3.19 13.86 -31.22
C ASN A 281 -2.85 13.12 -29.91
N PHE A 282 -1.71 12.44 -29.84
CA PHE A 282 -1.24 11.82 -28.61
C PHE A 282 -0.36 12.81 -27.85
N ASN A 283 -0.92 13.47 -26.84
CA ASN A 283 -0.18 14.37 -25.97
C ASN A 283 0.42 13.58 -24.79
N ILE A 284 1.73 13.63 -24.61
CA ILE A 284 2.40 12.85 -23.57
C ILE A 284 3.39 13.69 -22.75
N TYR A 285 3.34 13.52 -21.43
CA TYR A 285 4.48 13.76 -20.56
C TYR A 285 5.11 12.41 -20.21
N ALA A 286 6.36 12.20 -20.61
CA ALA A 286 7.09 10.98 -20.26
C ALA A 286 8.47 11.32 -19.70
N SER A 287 8.87 10.59 -18.65
CA SER A 287 10.16 10.76 -18.01
C SER A 287 10.60 9.48 -17.33
N ASN A 288 11.92 9.26 -17.31
CA ASN A 288 12.55 8.17 -16.56
C ASN A 288 12.01 6.75 -16.90
N ASN A 289 11.52 6.53 -18.12
CA ASN A 289 11.18 5.18 -18.59
C ASN A 289 12.46 4.48 -19.04
N TYR A 290 12.71 3.28 -18.55
CA TYR A 290 13.90 2.48 -18.87
C TYR A 290 13.57 1.40 -19.89
N TYR A 291 14.57 1.06 -20.71
CA TYR A 291 14.51 -0.05 -21.63
C TYR A 291 15.76 -0.92 -21.51
N ASP A 292 15.56 -2.18 -21.12
CA ASP A 292 16.54 -3.25 -21.28
C ASP A 292 16.37 -3.89 -22.65
N SER A 293 17.33 -3.63 -23.53
CA SER A 293 17.22 -3.91 -24.97
C SER A 293 17.84 -5.24 -25.39
N ASN A 294 18.47 -5.95 -24.47
CA ASN A 294 19.12 -7.23 -24.70
C ASN A 294 18.43 -8.34 -23.88
N VAL A 295 18.94 -9.56 -24.00
CA VAL A 295 18.41 -10.76 -23.33
C VAL A 295 19.53 -11.51 -22.61
N ASP A 296 20.45 -10.76 -21.99
CA ASP A 296 21.70 -11.29 -21.41
C ASP A 296 21.55 -11.81 -19.96
N GLY A 297 20.37 -11.66 -19.36
CA GLY A 297 20.09 -12.08 -17.99
C GLY A 297 20.53 -11.08 -16.91
N VAL A 298 20.92 -9.86 -17.29
CA VAL A 298 21.36 -8.81 -16.39
C VAL A 298 20.45 -7.59 -16.53
N LEU A 299 19.91 -7.09 -15.40
CA LEU A 299 19.07 -5.89 -15.42
C LEU A 299 19.93 -4.63 -15.58
N ASN A 300 20.18 -4.22 -16.83
CA ASN A 300 21.12 -3.16 -17.19
C ASN A 300 20.57 -2.16 -18.22
N GLY A 301 19.25 -2.09 -18.37
CA GLY A 301 18.57 -1.12 -19.20
C GLY A 301 18.90 0.34 -18.91
N ALA A 302 18.59 1.20 -19.89
CA ALA A 302 18.89 2.63 -19.87
C ALA A 302 17.63 3.48 -20.08
N VAL A 303 17.69 4.75 -19.69
CA VAL A 303 16.59 5.72 -19.94
C VAL A 303 16.32 5.86 -21.44
N LEU A 304 15.06 5.75 -21.83
CA LEU A 304 14.58 6.01 -23.19
C LEU A 304 14.66 7.49 -23.53
N SER A 305 15.25 7.80 -24.68
CA SER A 305 15.22 9.14 -25.27
C SER A 305 13.87 9.41 -25.95
N GLN A 306 13.55 10.68 -26.19
CA GLN A 306 12.33 11.05 -26.92
C GLN A 306 12.24 10.42 -28.33
N ALA A 307 13.38 10.13 -28.97
CA ALA A 307 13.42 9.47 -30.27
C ALA A 307 12.92 8.01 -30.24
N SER A 308 12.71 7.44 -29.05
CA SER A 308 12.18 6.08 -28.87
C SER A 308 10.65 6.02 -28.83
N TYR A 309 9.99 7.18 -28.87
CA TYR A 309 8.53 7.35 -28.87
C TYR A 309 8.07 7.65 -30.30
N GLY A 310 6.76 7.49 -30.56
CA GLY A 310 6.16 7.86 -31.84
C GLY A 310 6.15 9.38 -32.08
N PRO A 311 5.57 9.84 -33.20
CA PRO A 311 5.42 11.27 -33.52
C PRO A 311 4.32 11.94 -32.66
N VAL A 312 4.49 11.88 -31.35
CA VAL A 312 3.62 12.40 -30.30
C VAL A 312 3.82 13.90 -30.06
N THR A 313 2.86 14.54 -29.41
CA THR A 313 2.99 15.91 -28.91
C THR A 313 3.54 15.90 -27.48
N TRP A 314 4.80 16.27 -27.33
CA TRP A 314 5.46 16.34 -26.03
C TRP A 314 4.92 17.46 -25.14
N LYS A 315 4.68 17.15 -23.86
CA LYS A 315 4.40 18.11 -22.79
C LYS A 315 5.60 18.22 -21.87
N THR A 316 5.91 19.44 -21.45
CA THR A 316 7.05 19.74 -20.57
C THR A 316 6.71 19.61 -19.09
N THR A 317 5.42 19.65 -18.75
CA THR A 317 4.88 19.44 -17.40
C THR A 317 3.93 18.25 -17.41
N PRO A 318 3.90 17.43 -16.34
CA PRO A 318 2.91 16.38 -16.21
C PRO A 318 1.50 16.97 -16.21
N PHE A 319 0.55 16.24 -16.78
CA PHE A 319 -0.86 16.57 -16.62
C PHE A 319 -1.23 16.49 -15.13
N ALA A 320 -2.18 17.34 -14.69
CA ALA A 320 -2.65 17.42 -13.32
C ALA A 320 -3.54 16.22 -12.94
N TYR A 321 -2.93 15.05 -12.87
CA TYR A 321 -3.54 13.78 -12.49
C TYR A 321 -3.29 13.47 -11.01
N PRO A 322 -4.00 12.49 -10.43
CA PRO A 322 -3.77 12.08 -9.05
C PRO A 322 -2.29 11.83 -8.74
N THR A 323 -1.83 12.31 -7.59
CA THR A 323 -0.48 12.03 -7.10
C THR A 323 -0.30 10.52 -6.88
N VAL A 324 0.87 10.02 -7.26
CA VAL A 324 1.28 8.62 -7.13
C VAL A 324 2.64 8.59 -6.47
N THR A 325 2.86 7.66 -5.55
CA THR A 325 4.17 7.39 -4.95
C THR A 325 5.19 7.09 -6.05
N GLN A 326 6.23 7.91 -6.16
CA GLN A 326 7.26 7.76 -7.20
C GLN A 326 8.30 6.72 -6.79
N MET A 327 8.70 5.87 -7.73
CA MET A 327 9.78 4.89 -7.57
C MET A 327 10.79 5.09 -8.71
N THR A 328 12.03 4.68 -8.52
CA THR A 328 12.92 4.49 -9.69
C THR A 328 12.48 3.25 -10.46
N PRO A 329 12.72 3.14 -11.77
CA PRO A 329 12.40 1.94 -12.54
C PRO A 329 12.96 0.65 -11.93
N GLN A 330 14.19 0.69 -11.40
CA GLN A 330 14.80 -0.45 -10.71
C GLN A 330 14.04 -0.81 -9.43
N ALA A 331 13.60 0.19 -8.66
CA ALA A 331 12.76 -0.05 -7.49
C ALA A 331 11.38 -0.59 -7.90
N SER A 332 10.82 -0.10 -9.01
CA SER A 332 9.57 -0.63 -9.60
C SER A 332 9.70 -2.10 -10.00
N TYR A 333 10.82 -2.51 -10.60
CA TYR A 333 11.13 -3.91 -10.91
C TYR A 333 11.08 -4.80 -9.66
N SER A 334 11.84 -4.42 -8.63
CA SER A 334 11.87 -5.16 -7.36
C SER A 334 10.50 -5.19 -6.67
N TYR A 335 9.78 -4.05 -6.69
CA TYR A 335 8.45 -3.94 -6.11
C TYR A 335 7.44 -4.84 -6.82
N VAL A 336 7.43 -4.84 -8.15
CA VAL A 336 6.51 -5.65 -8.97
C VAL A 336 6.72 -7.15 -8.72
N ILE A 337 7.97 -7.61 -8.65
CA ILE A 337 8.28 -9.02 -8.34
C ILE A 337 7.69 -9.44 -6.99
N ALA A 338 7.82 -8.58 -5.98
CA ALA A 338 7.32 -8.88 -4.64
C ALA A 338 5.79 -8.76 -4.55
N ASN A 339 5.19 -7.77 -5.21
CA ASN A 339 3.83 -7.33 -4.88
C ASN A 339 2.79 -7.53 -5.98
N ALA A 340 3.12 -7.45 -7.27
CA ALA A 340 2.08 -7.39 -8.32
C ALA A 340 1.26 -8.68 -8.44
N GLY A 341 -0.06 -8.63 -8.58
CA GLY A 341 -0.96 -9.78 -8.61
C GLY A 341 -1.31 -10.31 -7.22
N TYR A 342 -1.87 -11.51 -7.13
CA TYR A 342 -2.19 -12.11 -5.82
C TYR A 342 -0.92 -12.58 -5.09
N ASN A 343 -0.39 -11.72 -4.21
CA ASN A 343 0.90 -11.91 -3.53
C ASN A 343 0.83 -12.64 -2.18
N LYS A 344 -0.36 -12.88 -1.62
CA LYS A 344 -0.51 -13.65 -0.35
C LYS A 344 -0.16 -15.13 -0.55
N SER A 345 -0.46 -15.67 -1.73
CA SER A 345 -0.06 -17.03 -2.12
C SER A 345 0.04 -17.12 -3.64
N ARG A 346 1.27 -17.18 -4.16
CA ARG A 346 1.51 -17.34 -5.59
C ARG A 346 1.20 -18.77 -6.00
N ASP A 347 0.34 -18.91 -7.01
CA ASP A 347 0.16 -20.22 -7.65
C ASP A 347 1.21 -20.45 -8.74
N LYS A 348 1.16 -21.64 -9.34
CA LYS A 348 2.11 -22.09 -10.35
C LYS A 348 2.29 -21.12 -11.52
N THR A 349 1.22 -20.52 -12.01
CA THR A 349 1.29 -19.63 -13.19
C THR A 349 1.88 -18.30 -12.81
N ASP A 350 1.43 -17.67 -11.73
CA ASP A 350 2.02 -16.40 -11.26
C ASP A 350 3.49 -16.60 -10.90
N THR A 351 3.85 -17.72 -10.24
CA THR A 351 5.25 -18.08 -9.96
C THR A 351 6.06 -18.22 -11.25
N ARG A 352 5.52 -18.89 -12.27
CA ARG A 352 6.21 -19.06 -13.56
C ARG A 352 6.44 -17.71 -14.25
N LEU A 353 5.43 -16.85 -14.31
CA LEU A 353 5.54 -15.52 -14.92
C LEU A 353 6.59 -14.66 -14.20
N LEU A 354 6.64 -14.71 -12.87
CA LEU A 354 7.64 -13.98 -12.10
C LEU A 354 9.05 -14.57 -12.28
N GLN A 355 9.20 -15.88 -12.43
CA GLN A 355 10.48 -16.51 -12.80
C GLN A 355 10.95 -16.05 -14.18
N GLU A 356 10.04 -15.90 -15.14
CA GLU A 356 10.36 -15.38 -16.47
C GLU A 356 10.81 -13.91 -16.39
N LEU A 357 10.11 -13.06 -15.64
CA LEU A 357 10.55 -11.70 -15.38
C LEU A 357 11.94 -11.64 -14.71
N GLN A 358 12.16 -12.46 -13.68
CA GLN A 358 13.43 -12.56 -12.95
C GLN A 358 14.59 -13.09 -13.79
N SER A 359 14.29 -13.76 -14.90
CA SER A 359 15.29 -14.24 -15.86
C SER A 359 15.93 -13.12 -16.68
N VAL A 360 15.34 -11.91 -16.63
CA VAL A 360 15.78 -10.70 -17.33
C VAL A 360 16.12 -10.99 -18.81
N GLY A 361 15.12 -11.46 -19.52
CA GLY A 361 15.15 -11.62 -20.96
C GLY A 361 15.51 -13.03 -21.46
N THR A 362 15.99 -13.91 -20.59
CA THR A 362 16.45 -15.25 -21.00
C THR A 362 15.32 -16.29 -21.10
N ILE A 363 14.19 -16.09 -20.41
CA ILE A 363 13.02 -16.98 -20.41
C ILE A 363 11.75 -16.16 -20.61
N GLY A 364 10.87 -16.58 -21.52
CA GLY A 364 9.57 -15.95 -21.72
C GLY A 364 8.89 -16.53 -22.95
N GLN A 365 7.56 -16.65 -22.92
CA GLN A 365 6.82 -17.10 -24.09
C GLN A 365 5.36 -16.66 -24.14
N THR A 366 4.91 -16.20 -25.31
CA THR A 366 3.46 -16.14 -25.59
C THR A 366 2.90 -17.55 -25.82
N ILE A 367 1.62 -17.74 -25.52
CA ILE A 367 0.95 -19.05 -25.63
C ILE A 367 -0.37 -18.96 -26.40
N SER A 368 -0.77 -20.06 -27.04
CA SER A 368 -2.09 -20.21 -27.67
C SER A 368 -3.07 -21.01 -26.82
N ASN A 369 -2.59 -21.81 -25.87
CA ASN A 369 -3.39 -22.67 -25.01
C ASN A 369 -2.63 -22.93 -23.70
N GLU A 370 -3.24 -22.55 -22.58
CA GLU A 370 -2.68 -22.69 -21.24
C GLU A 370 -2.45 -24.13 -20.81
N ASN A 371 -3.15 -25.10 -21.42
CA ASN A 371 -3.00 -26.51 -21.10
C ASN A 371 -1.69 -27.11 -21.63
N ASN A 372 -1.00 -26.40 -22.53
CA ASN A 372 0.31 -26.82 -23.01
C ASN A 372 1.43 -26.41 -22.04
N ALA A 373 2.58 -27.06 -22.16
CA ALA A 373 3.78 -26.66 -21.44
C ALA A 373 4.18 -25.21 -21.82
N PRO A 374 4.72 -24.42 -20.87
CA PRO A 374 5.09 -24.77 -19.49
C PRO A 374 3.94 -24.59 -18.49
N MET A 375 2.81 -23.99 -18.88
CA MET A 375 1.73 -23.69 -17.94
C MET A 375 1.04 -24.97 -17.46
N ASN A 376 0.72 -25.89 -18.38
CA ASN A 376 0.04 -27.16 -18.07
C ASN A 376 -1.24 -26.95 -17.23
N GLY A 377 -2.05 -25.98 -17.64
CA GLY A 377 -3.33 -25.61 -17.04
C GLY A 377 -3.19 -24.71 -15.81
N VAL A 378 -4.32 -24.45 -15.16
CA VAL A 378 -4.43 -23.61 -13.95
C VAL A 378 -3.73 -24.24 -12.71
N GLY A 379 -3.54 -25.56 -12.72
CA GLY A 379 -2.98 -26.29 -11.59
C GLY A 379 -3.96 -26.39 -10.41
N THR A 380 -3.44 -26.81 -9.26
CA THR A 380 -4.24 -26.95 -8.02
C THR A 380 -4.17 -25.66 -7.21
N ILE A 381 -5.34 -25.16 -6.81
CA ILE A 381 -5.46 -24.11 -5.80
C ILE A 381 -6.04 -24.75 -4.55
N SER A 382 -5.20 -24.94 -3.54
CA SER A 382 -5.61 -25.62 -2.31
C SER A 382 -6.46 -24.68 -1.45
N GLY A 383 -7.64 -25.13 -1.05
CA GLY A 383 -8.43 -24.44 -0.04
C GLY A 383 -7.78 -24.49 1.34
N GLY A 384 -8.47 -23.92 2.32
CA GLY A 384 -8.07 -23.97 3.72
C GLY A 384 -9.28 -23.78 4.63
N THR A 385 -9.01 -23.76 5.94
CA THR A 385 -10.03 -23.50 6.95
C THR A 385 -10.22 -22.00 7.10
N ALA A 386 -11.44 -21.52 6.93
CA ALA A 386 -11.77 -20.14 7.27
C ALA A 386 -11.68 -19.92 8.80
N PRO A 387 -11.29 -18.72 9.25
CA PRO A 387 -11.35 -18.37 10.67
C PRO A 387 -12.81 -18.43 11.16
N ALA A 388 -12.96 -18.59 12.48
CA ALA A 388 -14.27 -18.51 13.11
C ALA A 388 -14.81 -17.07 13.03
N ASP A 389 -16.10 -16.96 12.76
CA ASP A 389 -16.88 -15.73 12.59
C ASP A 389 -18.28 -16.05 13.17
N SER A 390 -18.47 -15.68 14.43
CA SER A 390 -19.57 -16.16 15.28
C SER A 390 -20.90 -15.45 15.00
N ASP A 391 -20.88 -14.20 14.58
CA ASP A 391 -22.07 -13.40 14.25
C ASP A 391 -22.32 -13.26 12.74
N ASN A 392 -21.43 -13.81 11.91
CA ASN A 392 -21.51 -13.85 10.44
C ASN A 392 -21.41 -12.49 9.76
N ASP A 393 -20.68 -11.56 10.36
CA ASP A 393 -20.51 -10.22 9.82
C ASP A 393 -19.27 -10.07 8.92
N GLY A 394 -18.52 -11.16 8.72
CA GLY A 394 -17.38 -11.25 7.80
C GLY A 394 -16.05 -10.89 8.43
N MET A 395 -16.01 -10.57 9.73
CA MET A 395 -14.80 -10.40 10.51
C MET A 395 -14.47 -11.68 11.29
N ALA A 396 -13.19 -11.89 11.60
CA ALA A 396 -12.76 -13.07 12.36
C ALA A 396 -12.81 -12.79 13.87
N ASN A 397 -13.33 -13.72 14.66
CA ASN A 397 -13.44 -13.59 16.12
C ASN A 397 -12.13 -13.17 16.80
N ASP A 398 -11.00 -13.76 16.35
CA ASP A 398 -9.67 -13.46 16.90
C ASP A 398 -9.23 -12.02 16.57
N TRP A 399 -9.56 -11.54 15.38
CA TRP A 399 -9.29 -10.15 14.98
C TRP A 399 -10.18 -9.19 15.76
N GLU A 400 -11.46 -9.48 15.86
CA GLU A 400 -12.43 -8.65 16.59
C GLU A 400 -12.04 -8.47 18.06
N THR A 401 -11.71 -9.58 18.72
CA THR A 401 -11.18 -9.56 20.10
C THR A 401 -9.92 -8.70 20.20
N ALA A 402 -9.02 -8.78 19.22
CA ALA A 402 -7.77 -8.02 19.21
C ALA A 402 -7.96 -6.53 18.88
N ALA A 403 -8.96 -6.20 18.05
CA ALA A 403 -9.32 -4.84 17.68
C ALA A 403 -10.17 -4.15 18.77
N GLY A 404 -10.76 -4.92 19.69
CA GLY A 404 -11.63 -4.43 20.75
C GLY A 404 -13.11 -4.36 20.38
N THR A 405 -13.53 -5.02 19.29
CA THR A 405 -14.95 -5.27 18.98
C THR A 405 -15.44 -6.55 19.69
N ASN A 406 -16.73 -6.86 19.58
CA ASN A 406 -17.33 -8.02 20.23
C ASN A 406 -17.68 -9.11 19.20
N PRO A 407 -17.01 -10.29 19.22
CA PRO A 407 -17.24 -11.37 18.26
C PRO A 407 -18.64 -11.98 18.21
N SER A 408 -19.58 -11.49 19.00
CA SER A 408 -20.97 -11.96 19.04
C SER A 408 -21.97 -10.88 18.62
N VAL A 409 -21.49 -9.74 18.10
CA VAL A 409 -22.30 -8.59 17.73
C VAL A 409 -21.86 -8.12 16.36
N ALA A 410 -22.71 -8.36 15.36
CA ALA A 410 -22.47 -7.93 13.99
C ALA A 410 -22.34 -6.40 13.92
N ASP A 411 -21.11 -5.92 13.93
CA ASP A 411 -20.73 -4.51 13.95
C ASP A 411 -19.79 -4.15 12.79
N ASN A 412 -19.75 -5.00 11.76
CA ASN A 412 -19.01 -4.80 10.52
C ASN A 412 -19.11 -3.40 9.89
N ASN A 413 -20.23 -2.67 10.10
CA ASN A 413 -20.46 -1.30 9.61
C ASN A 413 -20.21 -0.21 10.67
N GLY A 414 -19.79 -0.60 11.88
CA GLY A 414 -19.24 0.28 12.89
C GLY A 414 -17.92 0.92 12.43
N ASN A 415 -17.43 1.86 13.22
CA ASN A 415 -16.20 2.61 12.93
C ASN A 415 -15.45 2.78 14.26
N ILE A 416 -14.69 1.76 14.64
CA ILE A 416 -14.11 1.61 15.98
C ILE A 416 -13.14 2.74 16.37
N ASP A 417 -12.45 3.36 15.42
CA ASP A 417 -11.47 4.42 15.68
C ASP A 417 -11.86 5.79 15.12
N GLY A 418 -12.98 5.89 14.41
CA GLY A 418 -13.54 7.12 13.90
C GLY A 418 -12.88 7.64 12.61
N ASP A 419 -12.02 6.84 11.96
CA ASP A 419 -11.20 7.30 10.83
C ASP A 419 -11.94 7.31 9.48
N GLY A 420 -13.13 6.69 9.43
CA GLY A 420 -14.03 6.69 8.28
C GLY A 420 -14.07 5.37 7.51
N TYR A 421 -13.20 4.41 7.84
CA TYR A 421 -13.37 3.03 7.43
C TYR A 421 -14.35 2.30 8.36
N THR A 422 -15.03 1.30 7.80
CA THR A 422 -15.85 0.39 8.60
C THR A 422 -14.98 -0.64 9.31
N ASN A 423 -15.46 -1.24 10.42
CA ASN A 423 -14.76 -2.34 11.10
C ASN A 423 -14.39 -3.47 10.12
N LEU A 424 -15.27 -3.76 9.16
CA LEU A 424 -14.96 -4.73 8.11
C LEU A 424 -13.80 -4.30 7.23
N GLU A 425 -13.77 -3.04 6.79
CA GLU A 425 -12.65 -2.53 5.99
C GLU A 425 -11.34 -2.53 6.78
N GLU A 426 -11.40 -2.23 8.07
CA GLU A 426 -10.26 -2.37 8.98
C GLU A 426 -9.72 -3.80 9.01
N TYR A 427 -10.61 -4.78 9.17
CA TYR A 427 -10.24 -6.19 9.08
C TYR A 427 -9.64 -6.54 7.70
N LEU A 428 -10.26 -6.07 6.62
CA LEU A 428 -9.78 -6.32 5.26
C LEU A 428 -8.39 -5.72 4.98
N ASN A 429 -8.08 -4.55 5.55
CA ASN A 429 -6.78 -3.88 5.43
C ASN A 429 -5.74 -4.48 6.39
N TYR A 430 -6.16 -4.99 7.55
CA TYR A 430 -5.31 -5.76 8.45
C TYR A 430 -4.79 -7.04 7.78
N LEU A 431 -5.66 -7.76 7.07
CA LEU A 431 -5.32 -8.99 6.36
C LEU A 431 -4.26 -8.81 5.25
N THR A 432 -4.02 -7.57 4.81
CA THR A 432 -3.03 -7.21 3.78
C THR A 432 -1.80 -6.54 4.38
N GLY A 433 -1.79 -6.27 5.69
CA GLY A 433 -0.73 -5.53 6.39
C GLY A 433 -0.73 -4.03 6.08
N GLU A 434 -1.81 -3.51 5.49
CA GLU A 434 -1.94 -2.09 5.13
C GLU A 434 -2.44 -1.22 6.27
N ASN A 435 -3.20 -1.81 7.21
CA ASN A 435 -3.54 -1.16 8.47
C ASN A 435 -3.08 -2.03 9.65
N PRO A 436 -2.39 -1.46 10.67
CA PRO A 436 -2.31 -2.10 11.98
C PRO A 436 -3.69 -2.44 12.56
N LEU A 437 -3.73 -3.28 13.59
CA LEU A 437 -4.95 -3.48 14.39
C LEU A 437 -5.50 -2.12 14.87
N PRO A 438 -6.78 -1.82 14.63
CA PRO A 438 -7.44 -0.67 15.23
C PRO A 438 -7.45 -0.80 16.75
N GLY A 439 -7.46 0.32 17.47
CA GLY A 439 -7.84 0.33 18.88
C GLY A 439 -6.76 -0.02 19.91
N ALA A 440 -5.56 -0.52 19.54
CA ALA A 440 -4.46 -0.58 20.50
C ALA A 440 -3.78 0.80 20.59
N SER A 441 -4.29 1.63 21.48
CA SER A 441 -3.72 2.94 21.80
C SER A 441 -3.01 2.93 23.16
N ILE A 442 -1.85 3.56 23.21
CA ILE A 442 -1.26 4.02 24.48
C ILE A 442 -1.35 5.54 24.55
N THR A 443 -1.65 6.06 25.74
CA THR A 443 -1.57 7.50 26.03
C THR A 443 -0.49 7.72 27.06
N ILE A 444 0.43 8.62 26.76
CA ILE A 444 1.60 8.94 27.59
C ILE A 444 1.47 10.38 28.07
N GLN A 445 1.09 10.51 29.34
CA GLN A 445 1.02 11.77 30.07
C GLN A 445 2.39 12.13 30.64
N GLU A 446 2.57 13.39 31.02
CA GLU A 446 3.68 13.82 31.85
C GLU A 446 3.82 12.96 33.12
N ASN A 447 5.06 12.77 33.58
CA ASN A 447 5.41 11.97 34.76
C ASN A 447 4.98 10.48 34.73
N THR A 448 4.54 9.96 33.58
CA THR A 448 4.22 8.53 33.41
C THR A 448 5.31 7.78 32.65
N THR A 449 5.27 6.44 32.69
CA THR A 449 6.22 5.60 31.94
C THR A 449 6.09 5.88 30.44
N GLY A 450 7.22 6.16 29.78
CA GLY A 450 7.26 6.57 28.39
C GLY A 450 7.45 8.08 28.19
N PHE A 451 7.18 8.93 29.20
CA PHE A 451 7.52 10.35 29.16
C PHE A 451 8.95 10.55 29.68
N CYS A 452 9.88 10.93 28.80
CA CYS A 452 11.30 10.91 29.13
C CYS A 452 11.84 12.26 29.58
N SER A 453 11.46 13.34 28.90
CA SER A 453 11.91 14.69 29.27
C SER A 453 11.10 15.78 28.59
N VAL A 454 11.09 16.95 29.22
CA VAL A 454 10.69 18.22 28.63
C VAL A 454 11.82 19.23 28.85
N GLN A 455 12.19 19.97 27.80
CA GLN A 455 13.10 21.11 27.92
C GLN A 455 12.31 22.33 28.35
N GLY A 456 11.97 22.36 29.63
CA GLY A 456 11.08 23.34 30.25
C GLY A 456 10.57 22.78 31.56
N THR A 457 9.28 22.94 31.85
CA THR A 457 8.65 22.47 33.09
C THR A 457 7.43 21.61 32.79
N VAL A 458 7.04 20.81 33.79
CA VAL A 458 5.71 20.24 33.85
C VAL A 458 4.87 21.18 34.72
N ASP A 459 3.90 21.84 34.11
CA ASP A 459 3.05 22.83 34.75
C ASP A 459 1.63 22.29 34.95
N ASN A 460 0.85 22.93 35.83
CA ASN A 460 -0.56 22.59 36.07
C ASN A 460 -1.44 23.83 36.27
N ASN A 461 -0.95 25.00 35.85
CA ASN A 461 -1.59 26.30 36.07
C ASN A 461 -2.69 26.65 35.03
N ASN A 462 -2.85 25.85 33.97
CA ASN A 462 -3.92 25.99 32.98
C ASN A 462 -4.87 24.80 33.06
N ALA A 463 -6.10 24.99 33.53
CA ALA A 463 -7.06 23.90 33.70
C ALA A 463 -7.41 23.16 32.38
N GLY A 464 -7.94 21.93 32.49
CA GLY A 464 -8.44 21.13 31.36
C GLY A 464 -7.47 20.11 30.77
N PHE A 465 -6.22 20.05 31.27
CA PHE A 465 -5.28 18.96 31.02
C PHE A 465 -5.76 17.65 31.65
N THR A 466 -5.10 16.56 31.30
CA THR A 466 -5.31 15.23 31.86
C THR A 466 -4.07 14.79 32.65
N GLY A 467 -4.21 13.84 33.57
CA GLY A 467 -3.09 13.48 34.45
C GLY A 467 -2.82 14.51 35.54
N THR A 468 -1.54 14.82 35.76
CA THR A 468 -1.03 15.66 36.85
C THR A 468 -0.67 17.09 36.42
N GLY A 469 -0.53 17.33 35.12
CA GLY A 469 -0.12 18.59 34.53
C GLY A 469 -0.06 18.52 33.01
N PHE A 470 0.88 19.26 32.42
CA PHE A 470 1.19 19.23 31.00
C PHE A 470 2.65 19.66 30.79
N ALA A 471 3.26 19.25 29.69
CA ALA A 471 4.59 19.68 29.30
C ALA A 471 4.58 21.09 28.72
N ASN A 472 5.25 22.02 29.41
CA ASN A 472 5.51 23.39 28.98
C ASN A 472 6.98 23.50 28.55
N ALA A 473 7.24 23.36 27.25
CA ALA A 473 8.59 23.54 26.72
C ALA A 473 8.98 25.04 26.72
N ASN A 474 10.26 25.32 26.95
CA ASN A 474 10.80 26.68 26.91
C ASN A 474 10.46 27.37 25.59
N ASN A 475 10.22 28.69 25.64
CA ASN A 475 10.08 29.52 24.43
C ASN A 475 11.45 29.68 23.76
N ALA A 476 11.90 28.65 23.06
CA ALA A 476 13.18 28.61 22.39
C ALA A 476 13.12 27.66 21.18
N LEU A 477 13.96 27.94 20.19
CA LEU A 477 14.18 27.05 19.06
C LEU A 477 14.70 25.70 19.57
N ASN A 478 14.14 24.60 19.08
CA ASN A 478 14.47 23.21 19.43
C ASN A 478 14.11 22.79 20.86
N ALA A 479 13.47 23.63 21.67
CA ALA A 479 12.91 23.19 22.93
C ALA A 479 11.73 22.24 22.68
N GLY A 480 11.70 21.11 23.39
CA GLY A 480 10.77 20.03 23.07
C GLY A 480 10.53 19.02 24.17
N VAL A 481 9.70 18.03 23.83
CA VAL A 481 9.30 16.91 24.69
C VAL A 481 9.73 15.60 24.03
N THR A 482 10.21 14.66 24.82
CA THR A 482 10.72 13.35 24.35
C THR A 482 9.98 12.21 25.02
N TRP A 483 9.54 11.23 24.24
CA TRP A 483 8.88 10.01 24.67
C TRP A 483 9.60 8.76 24.17
N ARG A 484 9.38 7.61 24.83
CA ARG A 484 9.83 6.29 24.37
C ARG A 484 8.70 5.27 24.35
N ILE A 485 8.62 4.56 23.24
CA ILE A 485 7.64 3.53 22.97
C ILE A 485 8.32 2.30 22.36
N ASN A 486 7.69 1.14 22.51
CA ASN A 486 8.01 -0.06 21.74
C ASN A 486 6.84 -0.35 20.82
N VAL A 487 7.15 -0.62 19.56
CA VAL A 487 6.17 -1.03 18.56
C VAL A 487 6.51 -2.47 18.12
N PRO A 488 5.66 -3.47 18.36
CA PRO A 488 5.98 -4.87 18.09
C PRO A 488 6.30 -5.20 16.62
N ALA A 489 5.76 -4.44 15.67
CA ALA A 489 5.97 -4.63 14.25
C ALA A 489 6.25 -3.28 13.55
N ALA A 490 6.99 -3.33 12.45
CA ALA A 490 7.12 -2.18 11.58
C ALA A 490 5.78 -1.93 10.88
N GLY A 491 5.37 -0.68 10.76
CA GLY A 491 4.08 -0.35 10.17
C GLY A 491 3.71 1.11 10.38
N THR A 492 2.54 1.50 9.89
CA THR A 492 1.98 2.83 10.11
C THR A 492 1.43 2.94 11.52
N TYR A 493 1.74 4.02 12.23
CA TYR A 493 1.20 4.38 13.53
C TYR A 493 0.75 5.84 13.49
N THR A 494 -0.30 6.15 14.24
CA THR A 494 -0.80 7.53 14.39
C THR A 494 -0.31 8.09 15.71
N LEU A 495 0.43 9.20 15.65
CA LEU A 495 0.88 9.99 16.78
C LEU A 495 -0.04 11.21 16.91
N ALA A 496 -0.74 11.34 18.04
CA ALA A 496 -1.61 12.47 18.32
C ALA A 496 -1.15 13.21 19.58
N TRP A 497 -1.01 14.53 19.48
CA TRP A 497 -0.69 15.40 20.59
C TRP A 497 -1.90 16.23 20.96
N ARG A 498 -2.36 16.11 22.21
CA ARG A 498 -3.32 17.05 22.77
C ARG A 498 -2.57 18.27 23.26
N HIS A 499 -2.97 19.46 22.82
CA HIS A 499 -2.25 20.70 23.06
C HIS A 499 -3.17 21.88 23.36
N ALA A 500 -2.61 22.91 23.99
CA ALA A 500 -3.24 24.23 24.15
C ALA A 500 -2.26 25.34 23.74
N ASN A 501 -2.76 26.34 23.01
CA ASN A 501 -2.00 27.49 22.53
C ASN A 501 -2.80 28.79 22.66
N GLY A 502 -2.78 29.40 23.84
CA GLY A 502 -3.44 30.70 24.07
C GLY A 502 -2.63 31.91 23.59
N GLY A 503 -1.57 31.72 22.79
CA GLY A 503 -0.66 32.78 22.34
C GLY A 503 -1.17 33.62 21.16
N GLY A 504 -2.30 33.25 20.55
CA GLY A 504 -2.93 33.98 19.43
C GLY A 504 -2.27 33.78 18.06
N THR A 505 -1.13 33.12 17.98
CA THR A 505 -0.45 32.73 16.72
C THR A 505 -0.02 31.27 16.75
N ASN A 506 0.17 30.66 15.57
CA ASN A 506 0.65 29.29 15.44
C ASN A 506 2.04 29.11 16.08
N ARG A 507 2.23 27.98 16.78
CA ARG A 507 3.52 27.56 17.37
C ARG A 507 3.99 26.26 16.71
N PRO A 508 4.61 26.32 15.51
CA PRO A 508 4.94 25.12 14.76
C PRO A 508 6.03 24.29 15.45
N GLY A 509 5.85 22.98 15.41
CA GLY A 509 6.83 21.98 15.84
C GLY A 509 7.40 21.20 14.67
N ARG A 510 8.44 20.41 14.92
CA ARG A 510 8.94 19.36 14.02
C ARG A 510 9.08 18.05 14.78
N LEU A 511 8.97 16.94 14.05
CA LEU A 511 9.05 15.59 14.63
C LEU A 511 10.36 14.92 14.27
N LEU A 512 11.01 14.37 15.30
CA LEU A 512 12.17 13.50 15.17
C LEU A 512 11.82 12.13 15.72
N VAL A 513 12.17 11.09 14.96
CA VAL A 513 12.07 9.70 15.38
C VAL A 513 13.47 9.11 15.36
N ASN A 514 13.89 8.53 16.49
CA ASN A 514 15.23 7.97 16.66
C ASN A 514 16.34 8.96 16.29
N GLY A 515 16.14 10.25 16.59
CA GLY A 515 17.08 11.34 16.31
C GLY A 515 17.07 11.87 14.87
N THR A 516 16.31 11.26 13.97
CA THR A 516 16.18 11.71 12.57
C THR A 516 14.92 12.54 12.41
N GLN A 517 15.02 13.70 11.76
CA GLN A 517 13.84 14.49 11.40
C GLN A 517 13.00 13.73 10.36
N VAL A 518 11.74 13.49 10.71
CA VAL A 518 10.78 12.75 9.88
C VAL A 518 9.63 13.63 9.40
N VAL A 519 9.31 14.70 10.13
CA VAL A 519 8.32 15.72 9.73
C VAL A 519 8.92 17.10 9.99
N ALA A 520 9.01 17.92 8.94
CA ALA A 520 9.65 19.23 9.00
C ALA A 520 8.82 20.29 9.74
N THR A 521 7.48 20.20 9.65
CA THR A 521 6.54 21.14 10.29
C THR A 521 5.26 20.42 10.69
N ILE A 522 4.80 20.64 11.93
CA ILE A 522 3.47 20.29 12.46
C ILE A 522 2.90 21.57 13.08
N ASP A 523 1.75 22.02 12.58
CA ASP A 523 1.13 23.26 13.03
C ASP A 523 0.32 23.04 14.32
N PHE A 524 0.68 23.78 15.36
CA PHE A 524 -0.10 23.87 16.59
C PHE A 524 -0.74 25.26 16.64
N ASN A 525 -1.84 25.38 15.89
CA ASN A 525 -2.59 26.62 15.75
C ASN A 525 -3.08 27.15 17.10
N ALA A 526 -3.34 28.46 17.18
CA ALA A 526 -3.86 29.07 18.39
C ALA A 526 -5.22 28.44 18.77
N THR A 527 -5.33 28.01 20.04
CA THR A 527 -6.61 27.62 20.65
C THR A 527 -7.29 28.87 21.21
N THR A 528 -8.56 28.75 21.61
CA THR A 528 -9.32 29.89 22.17
C THR A 528 -8.62 30.54 23.36
N ASN A 529 -7.99 29.74 24.23
CA ASN A 529 -7.20 30.16 25.38
C ASN A 529 -6.33 28.98 25.86
N TRP A 530 -5.50 29.21 26.88
CA TRP A 530 -4.62 28.18 27.45
C TRP A 530 -5.34 27.04 28.18
N THR A 531 -6.66 27.16 28.44
CA THR A 531 -7.47 26.11 29.06
C THR A 531 -8.34 25.35 28.05
N THR A 532 -8.17 25.64 26.76
CA THR A 532 -8.85 24.96 25.65
C THR A 532 -7.85 24.05 24.95
N TRP A 533 -8.12 22.75 24.99
CA TRP A 533 -7.21 21.70 24.54
C TRP A 533 -7.79 21.00 23.31
N THR A 534 -6.98 20.83 22.26
CA THR A 534 -7.34 20.18 21.00
C THR A 534 -6.27 19.18 20.59
N GLU A 535 -6.59 18.22 19.71
CA GLU A 535 -5.61 17.28 19.18
C GLU A 535 -5.10 17.67 17.80
N VAL A 536 -3.81 17.43 17.57
CA VAL A 536 -3.18 17.40 16.26
C VAL A 536 -2.52 16.04 16.09
N SER A 537 -2.73 15.38 14.95
CA SER A 537 -2.22 14.04 14.69
C SER A 537 -1.44 13.93 13.37
N ILE A 538 -0.51 12.98 13.33
CA ILE A 538 0.25 12.57 12.16
C ILE A 538 0.29 11.04 12.11
N SER A 539 -0.03 10.45 10.95
CA SER A 539 0.21 9.02 10.70
C SER A 539 1.53 8.85 9.97
N MET A 540 2.38 7.94 10.46
CA MET A 540 3.70 7.70 9.89
C MET A 540 4.20 6.27 10.10
N ALA A 541 5.15 5.83 9.27
CA ALA A 541 5.80 4.55 9.45
C ALA A 541 6.78 4.58 10.64
N LEU A 542 6.66 3.61 11.55
CA LEU A 542 7.63 3.33 12.61
C LEU A 542 8.30 1.97 12.37
N SER A 543 9.57 1.86 12.75
CA SER A 543 10.32 0.60 12.69
C SER A 543 9.96 -0.29 13.88
N ALA A 544 9.92 -1.61 13.69
CA ALA A 544 9.72 -2.56 14.77
C ALA A 544 10.75 -2.36 15.90
N GLY A 545 10.31 -2.55 17.14
CA GLY A 545 11.12 -2.40 18.34
C GLY A 545 11.00 -1.01 18.98
N GLN A 546 12.07 -0.59 19.63
CA GLN A 546 12.07 0.64 20.43
C GLN A 546 12.17 1.88 19.54
N ASN A 547 11.32 2.88 19.80
CA ASN A 547 11.35 4.16 19.13
C ASN A 547 11.39 5.30 20.16
N THR A 548 12.26 6.28 19.90
CA THR A 548 12.30 7.56 20.61
C THR A 548 11.58 8.60 19.78
N ILE A 549 10.51 9.17 20.32
CA ILE A 549 9.69 10.19 19.67
C ILE A 549 10.02 11.54 20.30
N ARG A 550 10.40 12.53 19.48
CA ARG A 550 10.71 13.89 19.95
C ARG A 550 9.95 14.93 19.14
N LEU A 551 9.18 15.76 19.83
CA LEU A 551 8.53 16.94 19.26
C LEU A 551 9.28 18.18 19.77
N GLU A 552 9.70 19.08 18.87
CA GLU A 552 10.40 20.30 19.26
C GLU A 552 10.00 21.52 18.44
N GLY A 553 10.03 22.71 19.05
CA GLY A 553 9.60 23.96 18.43
C GLY A 553 10.56 24.42 17.32
N THR A 554 10.02 24.93 16.22
CA THR A 554 10.81 25.42 15.07
C THR A 554 11.01 26.94 15.07
N THR A 555 10.52 27.64 16.09
CA THR A 555 10.65 29.09 16.24
C THR A 555 11.11 29.47 17.64
N ALA A 556 11.52 30.72 17.83
CA ALA A 556 11.86 31.27 19.15
C ALA A 556 10.68 31.28 20.13
N SER A 557 9.43 31.12 19.66
CA SER A 557 8.26 31.02 20.53
C SER A 557 8.07 29.63 21.16
N GLY A 558 8.89 28.63 20.80
CA GLY A 558 8.79 27.27 21.34
C GLY A 558 7.52 26.54 20.89
N LEU A 559 7.21 25.43 21.58
CA LEU A 559 6.00 24.65 21.35
C LEU A 559 4.76 25.25 22.05
N SER A 560 3.60 24.73 21.67
CA SER A 560 2.39 24.81 22.50
C SER A 560 2.53 23.99 23.78
N ASN A 561 1.66 24.20 24.76
CA ASN A 561 1.57 23.31 25.92
C ASN A 561 1.07 21.95 25.43
N ILE A 562 1.77 20.87 25.78
CA ILE A 562 1.44 19.51 25.36
C ILE A 562 0.95 18.72 26.58
N ASP A 563 -0.28 18.24 26.53
CA ASP A 563 -0.91 17.41 27.57
C ASP A 563 -0.39 15.98 27.47
N TYR A 564 -0.71 15.28 26.38
CA TYR A 564 -0.20 13.93 26.13
C TYR A 564 0.30 13.70 24.70
N LEU A 565 1.03 12.60 24.54
CA LEU A 565 1.16 11.87 23.28
C LEU A 565 0.28 10.61 23.33
N LYS A 566 -0.63 10.46 22.38
CA LYS A 566 -1.36 9.22 22.11
C LYS A 566 -0.76 8.54 20.88
N VAL A 567 -0.47 7.24 20.99
CA VAL A 567 0.06 6.42 19.91
C VAL A 567 -0.93 5.31 19.63
N THR A 568 -1.47 5.27 18.41
CA THR A 568 -2.40 4.24 17.93
C THR A 568 -1.74 3.42 16.84
N GLY A 569 -1.87 2.10 16.90
CA GLY A 569 -1.43 1.20 15.85
C GLY A 569 -1.32 -0.23 16.36
N ASN A 570 -0.40 -1.03 15.81
CA ASN A 570 -0.30 -2.45 16.14
C ASN A 570 0.33 -2.63 17.53
N ASN A 571 -0.51 -2.69 18.57
CA ASN A 571 -0.16 -2.96 19.97
C ASN A 571 1.07 -2.21 20.50
N PRO A 572 1.14 -0.88 20.34
CA PRO A 572 2.24 -0.12 20.92
C PRO A 572 2.24 -0.27 22.45
N THR A 573 3.43 -0.28 23.05
CA THR A 573 3.62 -0.33 24.50
C THR A 573 4.54 0.79 24.95
N VAL A 574 4.33 1.34 26.14
CA VAL A 574 5.24 2.34 26.72
C VAL A 574 6.59 1.70 27.12
N LEU A 575 7.68 2.45 26.99
CA LEU A 575 9.00 2.02 27.46
C LEU A 575 9.48 2.91 28.62
N SER A 576 10.22 2.31 29.55
CA SER A 576 10.96 3.10 30.55
C SER A 576 12.02 3.99 29.87
N CYS A 577 12.19 5.19 30.42
CA CYS A 577 13.21 6.14 30.00
C CYS A 577 14.57 5.92 30.68
N SER A 578 14.66 4.95 31.61
CA SER A 578 15.92 4.55 32.23
C SER A 578 16.89 4.00 31.18
N GLY A 579 18.09 4.57 31.10
CA GLY A 579 19.12 4.24 30.10
C GLY A 579 19.66 5.43 29.29
N VAL A 580 19.24 6.67 29.59
CA VAL A 580 19.78 7.90 28.98
C VAL A 580 20.08 8.94 30.06
N THR A 581 21.36 9.20 30.34
CA THR A 581 21.81 10.40 31.08
C THR A 581 22.14 11.49 30.07
N MET A 582 21.40 12.60 30.09
CA MET A 582 21.70 13.80 29.29
C MET A 582 22.78 14.62 30.01
N GLY A 583 24.00 14.61 29.49
CA GLY A 583 25.04 15.56 29.90
C GLY A 583 24.84 16.91 29.22
N ILE A 584 24.56 17.96 29.98
CA ILE A 584 24.61 19.36 29.53
C ILE A 584 26.03 19.88 29.74
N ASN A 585 26.73 20.24 28.65
CA ASN A 585 27.90 21.11 28.73
C ASN A 585 27.47 22.54 28.34
N GLU A 586 27.77 23.51 29.19
CA GLU A 586 27.62 24.93 28.88
C GLU A 586 28.52 25.31 27.69
N GLY A 587 27.94 25.46 26.51
CA GLY A 587 28.66 25.88 25.31
C GLY A 587 28.06 25.39 23.99
N ASN A 588 26.97 26.03 23.56
CA ASN A 588 26.43 26.17 22.20
C ASN A 588 26.97 25.26 21.06
N SER A 589 26.95 23.94 21.22
CA SER A 589 27.06 22.97 20.13
C SER A 589 26.48 21.62 20.55
N LEU A 590 25.47 21.15 19.82
CA LEU A 590 24.99 19.76 19.91
C LEU A 590 26.06 18.86 19.29
N SER A 591 26.97 18.36 20.11
CA SER A 591 27.83 17.24 19.74
C SER A 591 27.41 16.02 20.56
N LEU A 592 27.12 14.93 19.86
CA LEU A 592 26.83 13.63 20.46
C LEU A 592 28.16 13.05 20.96
N ALA A 593 28.61 13.49 22.13
CA ALA A 593 29.76 12.88 22.79
C ALA A 593 29.31 11.55 23.40
N VAL A 594 29.58 10.45 22.69
CA VAL A 594 29.55 9.10 23.24
C VAL A 594 30.75 9.00 24.19
N LEU A 595 30.55 9.36 25.47
CA LEU A 595 31.45 8.93 26.52
C LEU A 595 31.15 7.47 26.81
N GLY A 596 32.18 6.63 26.61
CA GLY A 596 32.11 5.19 26.74
C GLY A 596 31.59 4.74 28.09
N ALA A 597 30.41 4.14 28.05
CA ALA A 597 29.98 3.06 28.92
C ALA A 597 28.95 2.27 28.11
N GLU A 598 29.46 1.35 27.30
CA GLU A 598 28.66 0.27 26.71
C GLU A 598 28.03 -0.54 27.85
N VAL A 599 26.70 -0.58 27.89
CA VAL A 599 25.96 -1.82 28.18
C VAL A 599 24.72 -1.80 27.28
N LYS A 600 24.93 -2.02 25.98
CA LYS A 600 23.88 -2.61 25.15
C LYS A 600 23.97 -4.10 25.42
N ALA A 601 23.06 -4.66 26.22
CA ALA A 601 22.84 -6.09 26.17
C ALA A 601 22.38 -6.41 24.74
N LYS A 602 23.30 -6.91 23.92
CA LYS A 602 23.01 -7.49 22.61
C LYS A 602 22.08 -8.65 22.89
N ALA A 603 20.84 -8.58 22.38
CA ALA A 603 19.89 -9.69 22.50
C ALA A 603 20.56 -10.96 21.97
N SER A 604 20.43 -12.07 22.69
CA SER A 604 21.10 -13.28 22.25
C SER A 604 20.48 -13.75 20.93
N SER A 605 21.26 -14.38 20.06
CA SER A 605 20.79 -14.81 18.75
C SER A 605 21.47 -16.09 18.28
N VAL A 606 20.83 -16.76 17.32
CA VAL A 606 21.33 -17.99 16.68
C VAL A 606 21.31 -17.79 15.17
N TYR A 607 22.49 -17.89 14.53
CA TYR A 607 22.63 -17.69 13.08
C TYR A 607 23.69 -18.62 12.46
N PRO A 608 23.48 -19.18 11.26
CA PRO A 608 22.23 -19.14 10.50
C PRO A 608 21.16 -20.05 11.13
N ASN A 609 19.89 -19.74 10.87
CA ASN A 609 18.75 -20.57 11.25
C ASN A 609 17.63 -20.42 10.19
N PRO A 610 17.35 -21.45 9.36
CA PRO A 610 17.93 -22.80 9.40
C PRO A 610 19.44 -22.85 9.11
N SER A 611 20.14 -23.87 9.62
CA SER A 611 21.57 -24.11 9.39
C SER A 611 21.82 -25.43 8.69
N SER A 612 22.68 -25.45 7.67
CA SER A 612 23.18 -26.66 7.02
C SER A 612 24.46 -27.21 7.67
N GLY A 613 25.04 -26.49 8.62
CA GLY A 613 26.34 -26.78 9.24
C GLY A 613 26.36 -26.43 10.74
N ALA A 614 27.50 -25.99 11.26
CA ALA A 614 27.53 -25.36 12.58
C ALA A 614 26.81 -23.99 12.55
N PHE A 615 26.27 -23.56 13.67
CA PHE A 615 25.65 -22.24 13.84
C PHE A 615 26.36 -21.45 14.95
N THR A 616 26.26 -20.14 14.88
CA THR A 616 26.80 -19.19 15.83
C THR A 616 25.73 -18.82 16.85
N LEU A 617 26.04 -18.96 18.13
CA LEU A 617 25.33 -18.32 19.23
C LEU A 617 26.04 -17.01 19.52
N SER A 618 25.30 -15.91 19.60
CA SER A 618 25.85 -14.63 20.02
C SER A 618 25.07 -14.15 21.24
N SER A 619 25.77 -13.74 22.30
CA SER A 619 25.21 -13.09 23.48
C SER A 619 26.32 -12.25 24.08
N ASP A 620 26.02 -10.98 24.38
CA ASP A 620 27.03 -10.02 24.86
C ASP A 620 27.70 -10.49 26.17
N GLY A 621 29.02 -10.38 26.28
CA GLY A 621 29.75 -10.82 27.47
C GLY A 621 29.71 -12.33 27.71
N LYS A 622 30.01 -12.76 28.94
CA LYS A 622 30.10 -14.18 29.29
C LYS A 622 28.72 -14.83 29.43
N PHE A 623 28.51 -15.92 28.71
CA PHE A 623 27.27 -16.71 28.76
C PHE A 623 27.56 -18.21 28.82
N GLU A 624 26.59 -18.95 29.34
CA GLU A 624 26.54 -20.42 29.24
C GLU A 624 25.44 -20.81 28.25
N TYR A 625 25.60 -21.94 27.57
CA TYR A 625 24.57 -22.45 26.68
C TYR A 625 24.37 -23.95 26.84
N VAL A 626 23.15 -24.40 26.55
CA VAL A 626 22.76 -25.81 26.51
C VAL A 626 21.87 -26.06 25.30
N ILE A 627 22.15 -27.12 24.55
CA ILE A 627 21.37 -27.56 23.38
C ILE A 627 20.60 -28.83 23.75
N PHE A 628 19.31 -28.85 23.44
CA PHE A 628 18.38 -29.94 23.71
C PHE A 628 17.76 -30.48 22.41
N ASP A 629 17.47 -31.78 22.37
CA ASP A 629 16.56 -32.34 21.36
C ASP A 629 15.08 -32.02 21.68
N GLN A 630 14.16 -32.45 20.81
CA GLN A 630 12.72 -32.24 20.99
C GLN A 630 12.13 -32.98 22.18
N GLN A 631 12.84 -33.98 22.73
CA GLN A 631 12.44 -34.72 23.92
C GLN A 631 13.04 -34.11 25.21
N GLY A 632 13.77 -33.00 25.10
CA GLY A 632 14.40 -32.31 26.22
C GLY A 632 15.70 -32.94 26.71
N ARG A 633 16.30 -33.87 25.95
CA ARG A 633 17.61 -34.45 26.30
C ARG A 633 18.72 -33.47 25.93
N GLU A 634 19.61 -33.21 26.88
CA GLU A 634 20.81 -32.39 26.67
C GLU A 634 21.77 -33.10 25.69
N LEU A 635 22.17 -32.39 24.64
CA LEU A 635 23.07 -32.88 23.59
C LEU A 635 24.45 -32.22 23.68
N GLU A 636 24.50 -30.94 24.00
CA GLU A 636 25.74 -30.15 24.06
C GLU A 636 25.58 -29.01 25.08
N LYS A 637 26.65 -28.67 25.80
CA LYS A 637 26.70 -27.47 26.65
C LYS A 637 28.10 -26.88 26.67
N GLY A 638 28.18 -25.58 26.95
CA GLY A 638 29.46 -24.88 27.05
C GLY A 638 29.34 -23.48 27.63
N LYS A 639 30.49 -22.80 27.71
CA LYS A 639 30.60 -21.39 28.09
C LYS A 639 31.30 -20.63 26.98
N ALA A 640 30.91 -19.38 26.77
CA ALA A 640 31.46 -18.52 25.74
C ALA A 640 31.43 -17.05 26.20
N GLU A 641 32.12 -16.20 25.44
CA GLU A 641 32.11 -14.75 25.62
C GLU A 641 31.84 -14.13 24.24
N ASP A 642 30.82 -13.28 24.15
CA ASP A 642 30.29 -12.60 22.95
C ASP A 642 29.70 -13.50 21.86
N GLU A 643 30.40 -14.56 21.45
CA GLU A 643 29.91 -15.55 20.49
C GLU A 643 30.60 -16.91 20.58
N ILE A 644 29.93 -17.96 20.07
CA ILE A 644 30.51 -19.28 19.85
C ILE A 644 29.86 -19.98 18.66
N LYS A 645 30.68 -20.69 17.87
CA LYS A 645 30.21 -21.59 16.82
C LYS A 645 30.10 -23.02 17.36
N THR A 646 28.91 -23.59 17.28
CA THR A 646 28.53 -24.90 17.88
C THR A 646 27.55 -25.66 16.96
N GLY A 647 27.14 -26.87 17.33
CA GLY A 647 26.12 -27.63 16.61
C GLY A 647 26.61 -28.31 15.32
N ALA A 648 27.92 -28.39 15.11
CA ALA A 648 28.53 -29.00 13.92
C ALA A 648 28.16 -30.48 13.76
N ASN A 649 28.03 -31.20 14.87
CA ASN A 649 27.77 -32.64 14.92
C ASN A 649 26.28 -32.99 15.04
N LEU A 650 25.39 -31.99 15.05
CA LEU A 650 23.95 -32.22 15.09
C LEU A 650 23.46 -32.70 13.71
N THR A 651 22.58 -33.70 13.73
CA THR A 651 21.92 -34.23 12.53
C THR A 651 20.77 -33.30 12.08
N ALA A 652 20.19 -33.56 10.90
CA ALA A 652 19.03 -32.81 10.44
C ALA A 652 17.85 -32.99 11.42
N GLY A 653 17.24 -31.87 11.84
CA GLY A 653 16.23 -31.89 12.90
C GLY A 653 15.97 -30.52 13.53
N SER A 654 15.03 -30.46 14.48
CA SER A 654 14.78 -29.26 15.30
C SER A 654 15.38 -29.42 16.69
N TYR A 655 16.07 -28.39 17.17
CA TYR A 655 16.69 -28.36 18.49
C TYR A 655 16.30 -27.09 19.24
N PHE A 656 16.38 -27.14 20.56
CA PHE A 656 16.19 -25.99 21.43
C PHE A 656 17.51 -25.61 22.08
N ILE A 657 17.82 -24.31 22.10
CA ILE A 657 19.06 -23.79 22.67
C ILE A 657 18.68 -22.86 23.79
N ARG A 658 19.21 -23.08 24.98
CA ARG A 658 19.06 -22.19 26.12
C ARG A 658 20.37 -21.45 26.33
N ILE A 659 20.33 -20.12 26.34
CA ILE A 659 21.45 -19.25 26.71
C ILE A 659 21.17 -18.69 28.11
N LEU A 660 22.15 -18.83 29.01
CA LEU A 660 22.11 -18.37 30.39
C LEU A 660 23.12 -17.24 30.56
N LYS A 661 22.64 -16.05 30.93
CA LYS A 661 23.48 -14.87 31.17
C LYS A 661 22.94 -14.11 32.39
N GLU A 662 23.82 -13.82 33.35
CA GLU A 662 23.50 -12.96 34.51
C GLU A 662 22.20 -13.35 35.27
N GLY A 663 21.92 -14.65 35.38
CA GLY A 663 20.72 -15.16 36.05
C GLY A 663 19.43 -15.14 35.21
N THR A 664 19.50 -14.67 33.96
CA THR A 664 18.42 -14.76 32.97
C THR A 664 18.63 -15.91 32.00
N SER A 665 17.54 -16.49 31.47
CA SER A 665 17.60 -17.55 30.48
C SER A 665 16.77 -17.21 29.25
N GLU A 666 17.37 -17.26 28.07
CA GLU A 666 16.73 -17.09 26.77
C GLU A 666 16.72 -18.43 26.02
N SER A 667 15.64 -18.72 25.28
CA SER A 667 15.50 -19.98 24.55
C SER A 667 15.23 -19.75 23.06
N PHE A 668 15.94 -20.47 22.21
CA PHE A 668 15.87 -20.37 20.75
C PHE A 668 15.56 -21.73 20.14
N LYS A 669 14.78 -21.76 19.06
CA LYS A 669 14.61 -22.96 18.23
C LYS A 669 15.54 -22.85 17.04
N VAL A 670 16.38 -23.87 16.80
CA VAL A 670 17.20 -23.98 15.58
C VAL A 670 16.75 -25.15 14.72
N ILE A 671 16.74 -24.97 13.40
CA ILE A 671 16.46 -26.02 12.42
C ILE A 671 17.77 -26.39 11.71
N LYS A 672 18.20 -27.65 11.85
CA LYS A 672 19.31 -28.23 11.07
C LYS A 672 18.75 -28.89 9.82
N GLN A 673 19.27 -28.50 8.65
CA GLN A 673 18.94 -29.05 7.34
C GLN A 673 19.84 -30.22 6.97
#